data_AF-R7W6N4-F1
#
_entry.id   AF-R7W6N4-F1
#
_cell.length_a   1.000
_cell.length_b   1.000
_cell.length_c   1.000
_cell.angle_alpha   90.00
_cell.angle_beta   90.00
_cell.angle_gamma   90.00
#
_symmetry.space_group_name_H-M   'P 1'
#
loop_
_entity.id
_entity.type
_entity.pdbx_description
1 polymer ?
#
loop_
_entity_poly.entity_id
_entity_poly.type
_entity_poly.pdbx_seq_one_letter_code
_entity_poly.pdbx_strand_id
1 'polypeptide(L)'
;MTDGGQGNELAALEKVLLDESADPVDLPFSLLKAITGNFSEDNEMGSGGFGAVYKGVLQSGRTIAVKKLFEMYEILDKNFASEVTCLAGVRHKNTVRFLGYCSETQQVLMPYDGKRVLADVRHRLLCFEYMPKGCLADYLPDAACRFQWITRYQIIKGVCEGVHYLHKQRIIHMDLKPQNVLLDDNMLPGITDFGLSRRLSESKSRAITENKHGTMGYMAPEFINKGEITFKTDIYSLGVIIMEILMGHKDCSNVKEIVESWTNKFRTSESQTALEQVKVCAEIGIKCMNYDPRNRPATWFIISGILGDVEISNWSITSDVATSTEGQIGFASKLVDELKLMDDSAAASELQPSALEVEQEDGKVSLESKGKATTVTVAAGVMSTLSAKLAKLMGDEYIKRKEVRKQASFLKKELSTINAVLEQLELMDELAPVVKNWRDDVREISYDMENCIDDFMRQFGGENAEASFVGEAAELHKRLCELHRIAIQMEELRTLVVEANARRESYKIDDCKPSFVGVDPRLSAVYQEATSLVGIDGPREEVANWLMDTQKKLKVVSVVGFGGLGKTTLSKQVYDKIRGHFKSVAFISVSQKPDMRVLLNRLQLKLGISVSSHDCGFDDIIEELRKYLADKRYLIVLDDLWDQSAWNTISLAFPENGNGSRIIVTTRVEDVASVACHNDRKCIYTMKPLNEQNSRMLFSNRVFGSEVVCPPYLKDVAAEILKKCGGLPLAIITIASLLATQVRSRKHWESIRKSLGAQSATNPSLKEMNNILNLSYTHLPLHLRACFLYLGMYPEDHIIWRDHLVRQWIAEGFVSSLHGSDLEDIGRSYFNELVNRSMIHPSKTEYGEVLSCTVHDMMLDLILIKCVEDNFLSVAYNSEDMARLMHGCKGKDIVDLTAISQLFQLRCVMVRVYGKIELPTELGKLVYLETLDIQKCRLVKSIPSDIVHLPRLSYLGLPNCTDLPEGIENMKSLRTLREFDLEKISLKYIMDISELTNLRELSVKKEFSLGTQKVDALAFSIGKLRNLECLRIFGCHLESENLQLGSLSNPFQHMERLCMRTWWFCRVPKWMDGLHCLRVLELQVEETSTEEIHLLGELPSLVYLNFGAGKIPAERAILGTGLFLVLEYFYCSSRKDITAYLGFEAGAMPNLRILCLSVVHWGGTIPVGMEHLLHLQEIRLDGAFHDVVCAFKEASLVHPNRPSVSRTGLKPGNNGKMVATASS
;
A
#
# COMPACT_ATOMS: atom_id res chain seq x y z
N MET A 1 39.10 38.10 -20.92
CA MET A 1 39.83 36.86 -20.59
C MET A 1 38.93 36.10 -19.62
N THR A 2 38.19 35.08 -20.04
CA THR A 2 38.69 33.77 -20.50
C THR A 2 37.86 33.20 -21.65
N ASP A 3 38.44 33.23 -22.85
CA ASP A 3 37.96 32.61 -24.09
C ASP A 3 38.51 31.16 -24.22
N GLY A 4 38.74 30.49 -23.07
CA GLY A 4 39.60 29.31 -22.97
C GLY A 4 38.89 27.95 -22.87
N GLY A 5 37.55 27.94 -22.81
CA GLY A 5 36.76 26.69 -22.72
C GLY A 5 36.30 26.18 -24.09
N GLN A 6 35.60 27.05 -24.85
CA GLN A 6 34.89 26.68 -26.09
C GLN A 6 35.76 26.05 -27.19
N GLY A 7 37.07 26.33 -27.21
CA GLY A 7 37.99 25.78 -28.21
C GLY A 7 38.20 24.26 -28.08
N ASN A 8 38.14 23.71 -26.86
CA ASN A 8 38.37 22.28 -26.63
C ASN A 8 37.13 21.43 -26.93
N GLU A 9 35.93 21.90 -26.59
CA GLU A 9 34.69 21.14 -26.86
C GLU A 9 34.31 21.16 -28.35
N LEU A 10 34.57 22.26 -29.06
CA LEU A 10 34.41 22.32 -30.52
C LEU A 10 35.38 21.35 -31.21
N ALA A 11 36.64 21.30 -30.77
CA ALA A 11 37.63 20.36 -31.29
C ALA A 11 37.24 18.90 -31.04
N ALA A 12 36.60 18.60 -29.89
CA ALA A 12 36.08 17.27 -29.60
C ALA A 12 34.94 16.86 -30.55
N LEU A 13 33.98 17.76 -30.81
CA LEU A 13 32.90 17.51 -31.78
C LEU A 13 33.43 17.34 -33.21
N GLU A 14 34.38 18.17 -33.62
CA GLU A 14 35.03 18.04 -34.93
C GLU A 14 35.83 16.74 -35.07
N LYS A 15 36.49 16.30 -33.99
CA LYS A 15 37.16 15.00 -33.94
C LYS A 15 36.16 13.86 -34.12
N VAL A 16 35.03 13.87 -33.40
CA VAL A 16 34.00 12.83 -33.55
C VAL A 16 33.41 12.85 -34.97
N LEU A 17 33.28 14.03 -35.59
CA LEU A 17 32.83 14.12 -36.98
C LEU A 17 33.82 13.55 -38.00
N LEU A 18 35.12 13.68 -37.75
CA LEU A 18 36.20 13.20 -38.61
C LEU A 18 36.52 11.71 -38.43
N ASP A 19 36.42 11.23 -37.20
CA ASP A 19 36.75 9.86 -36.81
C ASP A 19 35.47 9.06 -36.59
N GLU A 20 35.14 8.21 -37.58
CA GLU A 20 33.97 7.33 -37.51
C GLU A 20 34.04 6.30 -36.37
N SER A 21 35.22 6.09 -35.77
CA SER A 21 35.42 5.18 -34.64
C SER A 21 35.29 5.85 -33.27
N ALA A 22 35.22 7.18 -33.22
CA ALA A 22 35.16 7.94 -31.97
C ALA A 22 33.80 7.79 -31.27
N ASP A 23 33.83 7.74 -29.95
CA ASP A 23 32.62 7.70 -29.13
C ASP A 23 31.89 9.05 -29.11
N PRO A 24 30.55 9.05 -28.92
CA PRO A 24 29.77 10.26 -28.76
C PRO A 24 30.25 11.10 -27.56
N VAL A 25 30.26 12.43 -27.71
CA VAL A 25 30.79 13.36 -26.69
C VAL A 25 29.67 14.12 -25.96
N ASP A 26 29.92 14.50 -24.71
CA ASP A 26 29.09 15.46 -23.98
C ASP A 26 29.42 16.88 -24.47
N LEU A 27 28.38 17.64 -24.83
CA LEU A 27 28.48 18.91 -25.54
C LEU A 27 27.78 20.01 -24.75
N PRO A 28 28.43 21.17 -24.56
CA PRO A 28 27.82 22.25 -23.81
C PRO A 28 26.68 22.91 -24.60
N PHE A 29 25.61 23.30 -23.90
CA PHE A 29 24.45 23.97 -24.48
C PHE A 29 24.84 25.26 -25.19
N SER A 30 25.82 25.99 -24.64
CA SER A 30 26.32 27.24 -25.23
C SER A 30 26.91 27.03 -26.64
N LEU A 31 27.63 25.92 -26.85
CA LEU A 31 28.17 25.55 -28.16
C LEU A 31 27.05 25.20 -29.13
N LEU A 32 26.12 24.32 -28.72
CA LEU A 32 24.99 23.91 -29.57
C LEU A 32 24.08 25.08 -29.94
N LYS A 33 23.86 26.00 -28.99
CA LYS A 33 23.12 27.24 -29.22
C LYS A 33 23.84 28.15 -30.23
N ALA A 34 25.16 28.26 -30.17
CA ALA A 34 25.92 29.09 -31.10
C ALA A 34 25.88 28.54 -32.54
N ILE A 35 26.16 27.24 -32.73
CA ILE A 35 26.24 26.63 -34.07
C ILE A 35 24.87 26.50 -34.76
N THR A 36 23.78 26.53 -33.99
CA THR A 36 22.40 26.52 -34.52
C THR A 36 21.81 27.93 -34.72
N GLY A 37 22.61 28.99 -34.53
CA GLY A 37 22.12 30.37 -34.66
C GLY A 37 21.07 30.72 -33.62
N ASN A 38 21.30 30.35 -32.36
CA ASN A 38 20.36 30.46 -31.24
C ASN A 38 19.04 29.69 -31.43
N PHE A 39 19.08 28.55 -32.12
CA PHE A 39 17.88 27.80 -32.51
C PHE A 39 16.88 28.65 -33.32
N SER A 40 17.40 29.41 -34.29
CA SER A 40 16.58 30.22 -35.20
C SER A 40 15.61 29.34 -36.01
N GLU A 41 14.42 29.87 -36.30
CA GLU A 41 13.44 29.21 -37.19
C GLU A 41 14.03 28.95 -38.58
N ASP A 42 14.95 29.80 -39.07
CA ASP A 42 15.64 29.60 -40.36
C ASP A 42 16.52 28.34 -40.39
N ASN A 43 16.94 27.86 -39.21
CA ASN A 43 17.74 26.65 -39.07
C ASN A 43 16.90 25.43 -38.63
N GLU A 44 15.59 25.59 -38.42
CA GLU A 44 14.71 24.48 -38.08
C GLU A 44 14.47 23.60 -39.31
N MET A 45 14.83 22.33 -39.21
CA MET A 45 14.68 21.35 -40.29
C MET A 45 13.36 20.59 -40.19
N GLY A 46 12.78 20.54 -38.99
CA GLY A 46 11.50 19.91 -38.72
C GLY A 46 11.24 19.77 -37.23
N SER A 47 9.96 19.62 -36.88
CA SER A 47 9.49 19.51 -35.50
C SER A 47 8.50 18.36 -35.37
N GLY A 48 8.69 17.52 -34.35
CA GLY A 48 7.89 16.32 -34.09
C GLY A 48 7.46 16.23 -32.62
N GLY A 49 6.73 15.18 -32.24
CA GLY A 49 6.12 15.07 -30.90
C GLY A 49 7.10 15.06 -29.71
N PHE A 50 8.39 14.79 -29.96
CA PHE A 50 9.42 14.69 -28.91
C PHE A 50 10.43 15.85 -28.93
N GLY A 51 10.38 16.74 -29.92
CA GLY A 51 11.31 17.86 -30.04
C GLY A 51 11.45 18.43 -31.45
N ALA A 52 12.21 19.52 -31.58
CA ALA A 52 12.54 20.17 -32.84
C ALA A 52 14.00 19.91 -33.24
N VAL A 53 14.26 19.75 -34.53
CA VAL A 53 15.60 19.46 -35.07
C VAL A 53 16.13 20.67 -35.82
N TYR A 54 17.33 21.11 -35.46
CA TYR A 54 17.98 22.29 -36.02
C TYR A 54 19.25 21.91 -36.77
N LYS A 55 19.53 22.63 -37.86
CA LYS A 55 20.79 22.55 -38.58
C LYS A 55 21.86 23.33 -37.81
N GLY A 56 22.93 22.64 -37.41
CA GLY A 56 24.12 23.25 -36.84
C GLY A 56 25.22 23.40 -37.87
N VAL A 57 25.87 24.56 -37.95
CA VAL A 57 27.02 24.80 -38.84
C VAL A 57 28.26 25.08 -37.99
N LEU A 58 29.29 24.26 -38.16
CA LEU A 58 30.58 24.40 -37.47
C LEU A 58 31.44 25.47 -38.16
N GLN A 59 32.47 25.96 -37.46
CA GLN A 59 33.43 26.92 -38.03
C GLN A 59 34.16 26.36 -39.25
N SER A 60 34.37 25.04 -39.31
CA SER A 60 34.92 24.32 -40.47
C SER A 60 33.98 24.27 -41.68
N GLY A 61 32.75 24.77 -41.58
CA GLY A 61 31.73 24.71 -42.63
C GLY A 61 30.96 23.39 -42.70
N ARG A 62 31.28 22.42 -41.84
CA ARG A 62 30.57 21.15 -41.72
C ARG A 62 29.23 21.34 -41.02
N THR A 63 28.27 20.49 -41.37
CA THR A 63 26.90 20.56 -40.88
C THR A 63 26.54 19.35 -40.01
N ILE A 64 25.78 19.60 -38.94
CA ILE A 64 25.22 18.57 -38.07
C ILE A 64 23.71 18.79 -37.86
N ALA A 65 23.03 17.77 -37.36
CA ALA A 65 21.65 17.86 -36.92
C ALA A 65 21.58 17.87 -35.38
N VAL A 66 20.90 18.86 -34.80
CA VAL A 66 20.75 19.03 -33.36
C VAL A 66 19.27 18.93 -32.99
N LYS A 67 18.87 17.83 -32.38
CA LYS A 67 17.51 17.60 -31.88
C LYS A 67 17.37 18.15 -30.46
N LYS A 68 16.55 19.17 -30.28
CA LYS A 68 16.20 19.76 -28.98
C LYS A 68 14.86 19.20 -28.51
N LEU A 69 14.85 18.52 -27.37
CA LEU A 69 13.64 17.91 -26.82
C LEU A 69 12.73 18.96 -26.17
N PHE A 70 11.41 18.78 -26.26
CA PHE A 70 10.43 19.70 -25.64
C PHE A 70 10.38 19.57 -24.12
N GLU A 71 10.24 20.69 -23.41
CA GLU A 71 10.08 20.71 -21.95
C GLU A 71 8.65 20.27 -21.56
N MET A 72 8.44 18.97 -21.35
CA MET A 72 7.25 18.43 -20.66
C MET A 72 7.65 17.55 -19.46
N TYR A 73 6.93 17.70 -18.35
CA TYR A 73 7.19 17.16 -17.00
C TYR A 73 7.76 15.72 -16.94
N GLU A 74 8.69 15.49 -15.99
CA GLU A 74 9.33 14.25 -15.41
C GLU A 74 9.59 12.99 -16.29
N ILE A 75 8.83 12.76 -17.35
CA ILE A 75 8.93 11.65 -18.30
C ILE A 75 10.14 11.84 -19.25
N LEU A 76 10.54 13.09 -19.51
CA LEU A 76 11.57 13.43 -20.50
C LEU A 76 12.99 12.95 -20.14
N ASP A 77 13.38 12.98 -18.86
CA ASP A 77 14.74 12.57 -18.45
C ASP A 77 14.95 11.05 -18.57
N LYS A 78 13.90 10.26 -18.31
CA LYS A 78 13.94 8.80 -18.52
C LYS A 78 14.01 8.47 -20.01
N ASN A 79 13.24 9.18 -20.84
CA ASN A 79 13.25 8.99 -22.29
C ASN A 79 14.59 9.43 -22.91
N PHE A 80 15.15 10.56 -22.47
CA PHE A 80 16.46 11.04 -22.90
C PHE A 80 17.58 10.06 -22.51
N ALA A 81 17.63 9.61 -21.26
CA ALA A 81 18.63 8.65 -20.82
C ALA A 81 18.51 7.30 -21.57
N SER A 82 17.27 6.84 -21.82
CA SER A 82 17.00 5.63 -22.60
C SER A 82 17.43 5.76 -24.06
N GLU A 83 17.14 6.91 -24.70
CA GLU A 83 17.51 7.21 -26.09
C GLU A 83 19.04 7.29 -26.23
N VAL A 84 19.73 8.01 -25.32
CA VAL A 84 21.20 8.05 -25.26
C VAL A 84 21.79 6.65 -25.05
N THR A 85 21.21 5.83 -24.16
CA THR A 85 21.70 4.46 -23.90
C THR A 85 21.54 3.54 -25.11
N CYS A 86 20.45 3.68 -25.87
CA CYS A 86 20.28 2.93 -27.10
C CYS A 86 21.26 3.40 -28.18
N LEU A 87 21.54 4.70 -28.26
CA LEU A 87 22.41 5.30 -29.27
C LEU A 87 23.92 5.13 -28.98
N ALA A 88 24.34 5.10 -27.72
CA ALA A 88 25.75 5.14 -27.30
C ALA A 88 26.63 3.97 -27.80
N GLY A 89 26.04 2.92 -28.38
CA GLY A 89 26.77 1.78 -28.98
C GLY A 89 26.34 1.44 -30.41
N VAL A 90 25.48 2.24 -31.04
CA VAL A 90 24.95 1.95 -32.38
C VAL A 90 25.92 2.53 -33.42
N ARG A 91 26.56 1.64 -34.18
CA ARG A 91 27.52 1.97 -35.23
C ARG A 91 27.27 1.10 -36.45
N HIS A 92 26.52 1.63 -37.41
CA HIS A 92 26.21 0.93 -38.65
C HIS A 92 25.97 1.94 -39.77
N LYS A 93 26.40 1.62 -41.00
CA LYS A 93 26.22 2.45 -42.20
C LYS A 93 24.75 2.80 -42.54
N ASN A 94 23.79 2.09 -41.95
CA ASN A 94 22.35 2.32 -42.13
C ASN A 94 21.61 2.78 -40.88
N THR A 95 22.33 3.33 -39.90
CA THR A 95 21.76 4.06 -38.76
C THR A 95 22.40 5.43 -38.73
N VAL A 96 21.61 6.49 -38.51
CA VAL A 96 22.16 7.85 -38.44
C VAL A 96 23.12 7.94 -37.26
N ARG A 97 24.34 8.36 -37.54
CA ARG A 97 25.42 8.38 -36.56
C ARG A 97 25.15 9.41 -35.46
N PHE A 98 25.20 8.92 -34.23
CA PHE A 98 25.08 9.74 -33.02
C PHE A 98 26.44 10.33 -32.66
N LEU A 99 26.52 11.65 -32.59
CA LEU A 99 27.78 12.40 -32.38
C LEU A 99 27.97 12.81 -30.92
N GLY A 100 26.88 12.98 -30.18
CA GLY A 100 26.95 13.48 -28.81
C GLY A 100 25.61 13.97 -28.29
N TYR A 101 25.61 14.42 -27.05
CA TYR A 101 24.42 14.93 -26.37
C TYR A 101 24.75 16.13 -25.49
N CYS A 102 23.71 16.87 -25.09
CA CYS A 102 23.78 17.92 -24.09
C CYS A 102 22.77 17.60 -23.00
N SER A 103 23.23 17.54 -21.75
CA SER A 103 22.40 17.37 -20.56
C SER A 103 22.68 18.47 -19.53
N GLU A 104 22.43 19.71 -19.90
CA GLU A 104 22.64 20.87 -19.03
C GLU A 104 21.37 21.28 -18.29
N THR A 105 21.52 21.86 -17.10
CA THR A 105 20.44 22.51 -16.36
C THR A 105 20.89 23.91 -15.98
N GLN A 106 20.14 24.93 -16.38
CA GLN A 106 20.47 26.34 -16.16
C GLN A 106 19.41 27.01 -15.30
N GLN A 107 19.82 27.79 -14.31
CA GLN A 107 18.89 28.59 -13.52
C GLN A 107 18.64 29.91 -14.24
N VAL A 108 17.44 30.08 -14.80
CA VAL A 108 17.06 31.27 -15.56
C VAL A 108 15.99 32.04 -14.81
N LEU A 109 16.15 33.36 -14.80
CA LEU A 109 15.20 34.28 -14.19
C LEU A 109 14.02 34.51 -15.15
N MET A 110 12.88 33.90 -14.88
CA MET A 110 11.70 33.90 -15.76
C MET A 110 10.51 34.62 -15.11
N PRO A 111 9.69 35.35 -15.89
CA PRO A 111 8.44 35.92 -15.40
C PRO A 111 7.38 34.83 -15.23
N TYR A 112 6.84 34.70 -14.02
CA TYR A 112 5.69 33.85 -13.69
C TYR A 112 4.72 34.68 -12.84
N ASP A 113 3.48 34.81 -13.30
CA ASP A 113 2.41 35.59 -12.65
C ASP A 113 2.85 37.03 -12.31
N GLY A 114 3.47 37.72 -13.29
CA GLY A 114 3.94 39.11 -13.14
C GLY A 114 5.20 39.28 -12.25
N LYS A 115 5.75 38.21 -11.67
CA LYS A 115 6.98 38.25 -10.85
C LYS A 115 8.13 37.49 -11.51
N ARG A 116 9.35 37.99 -11.34
CA ARG A 116 10.59 37.37 -11.81
C ARG A 116 11.04 36.27 -10.82
N VAL A 117 10.95 35.00 -11.21
CA VAL A 117 11.35 33.82 -10.41
C VAL A 117 12.55 33.11 -11.03
N LEU A 118 13.43 32.54 -10.22
CA LEU A 118 14.50 31.65 -10.69
C LEU A 118 13.90 30.28 -10.97
N ALA A 119 13.92 29.85 -12.23
CA ALA A 119 13.45 28.54 -12.68
C ALA A 119 14.64 27.73 -13.22
N ASP A 120 14.68 26.44 -12.87
CA ASP A 120 15.62 25.50 -13.48
C ASP A 120 15.09 25.10 -14.86
N VAL A 121 15.78 25.54 -15.91
CA VAL A 121 15.51 25.22 -17.32
C VAL A 121 16.42 24.06 -17.71
N ARG A 122 15.84 22.96 -18.20
CA ARG A 122 16.59 21.74 -18.53
C ARG A 122 16.82 21.67 -20.03
N HIS A 123 18.08 21.73 -20.43
CA HIS A 123 18.49 21.60 -21.83
C HIS A 123 18.86 20.14 -22.11
N ARG A 124 17.98 19.44 -22.83
CA ARG A 124 18.21 18.08 -23.34
C ARG A 124 18.28 18.11 -24.86
N LEU A 125 19.47 17.87 -25.40
CA LEU A 125 19.69 17.86 -26.84
C LEU A 125 20.50 16.65 -27.27
N LEU A 126 20.26 16.19 -28.49
CA LEU A 126 20.94 15.08 -29.13
C LEU A 126 21.55 15.57 -30.45
N CYS A 127 22.79 15.19 -30.73
CA CYS A 127 23.52 15.60 -31.92
C CYS A 127 23.79 14.41 -32.82
N PHE A 128 23.49 14.58 -34.10
CA PHE A 128 23.62 13.56 -35.13
C PHE A 128 24.35 14.13 -36.35
N GLU A 129 24.89 13.24 -37.18
CA GLU A 129 25.33 13.64 -38.50
C GLU A 129 24.17 14.22 -39.31
N TYR A 130 24.46 15.19 -40.17
CA TYR A 130 23.45 15.80 -41.02
C TYR A 130 23.21 14.95 -42.27
N MET A 131 21.95 14.62 -42.53
CA MET A 131 21.51 13.85 -43.71
C MET A 131 20.83 14.80 -44.71
N PRO A 132 21.53 15.26 -45.76
CA PRO A 132 21.10 16.41 -46.57
C PRO A 132 19.91 16.14 -47.49
N LYS A 133 19.57 14.87 -47.76
CA LYS A 133 18.40 14.52 -48.59
C LYS A 133 17.10 14.38 -47.79
N GLY A 134 17.13 14.65 -46.49
CA GLY A 134 15.90 14.61 -45.67
C GLY A 134 15.37 13.19 -45.49
N CYS A 135 14.06 13.04 -45.31
CA CYS A 135 13.44 11.76 -44.97
C CYS A 135 12.86 11.03 -46.17
N LEU A 136 12.77 9.71 -46.10
CA LEU A 136 12.24 8.87 -47.17
C LEU A 136 10.78 9.21 -47.51
N ALA A 137 9.99 9.66 -46.53
CA ALA A 137 8.59 10.02 -46.71
C ALA A 137 8.39 11.10 -47.78
N ASP A 138 9.32 12.04 -47.94
CA ASP A 138 9.23 13.13 -48.92
C ASP A 138 9.29 12.65 -50.37
N TYR A 139 9.71 11.40 -50.58
CA TYR A 139 9.89 10.80 -51.89
C TYR A 139 8.84 9.73 -52.25
N LEU A 140 8.01 9.31 -51.31
CA LEU A 140 6.97 8.29 -51.52
C LEU A 140 5.74 8.79 -52.31
N PRO A 141 5.22 10.02 -52.11
CA PRO A 141 4.05 10.52 -52.85
C PRO A 141 4.26 10.67 -54.36
N ASP A 142 5.52 10.83 -54.78
CA ASP A 142 5.93 11.09 -56.18
C ASP A 142 6.58 9.83 -56.81
N ALA A 143 6.28 8.64 -56.27
CA ALA A 143 6.85 7.34 -56.61
C ALA A 143 6.57 6.86 -58.05
N ALA A 144 6.03 7.71 -58.92
CA ALA A 144 6.00 7.46 -60.36
C ALA A 144 7.17 8.12 -61.12
N CYS A 145 7.92 9.09 -60.55
CA CYS A 145 8.81 9.94 -61.36
C CYS A 145 10.22 10.31 -60.81
N ARG A 146 10.64 9.94 -59.59
CA ARG A 146 11.96 10.38 -59.06
C ARG A 146 13.03 9.33 -58.79
N PHE A 147 12.70 8.05 -58.54
CA PHE A 147 13.73 7.03 -58.32
C PHE A 147 13.70 5.92 -59.37
N GLN A 148 14.86 5.68 -59.97
CA GLN A 148 15.15 4.42 -60.65
C GLN A 148 15.03 3.27 -59.64
N TRP A 149 14.56 2.10 -60.10
CA TRP A 149 14.35 0.93 -59.25
C TRP A 149 15.58 0.60 -58.39
N ILE A 150 16.78 0.73 -58.97
CA ILE A 150 18.05 0.47 -58.28
C ILE A 150 18.18 1.26 -56.98
N THR A 151 17.78 2.54 -56.95
CA THR A 151 17.83 3.38 -55.75
C THR A 151 16.85 2.89 -54.70
N ARG A 152 15.62 2.50 -55.10
CA ARG A 152 14.62 1.95 -54.16
C ARG A 152 15.06 0.64 -53.56
N TYR A 153 15.64 -0.23 -54.37
CA TYR A 153 16.16 -1.51 -53.92
C TYR A 153 17.32 -1.32 -52.94
N GLN A 154 18.24 -0.37 -53.19
CA GLN A 154 19.29 -0.03 -52.23
C GLN A 154 18.75 0.54 -50.92
N ILE A 155 17.68 1.35 -50.97
CA ILE A 155 17.00 1.84 -49.77
C ILE A 155 16.37 0.68 -48.99
N ILE A 156 15.61 -0.20 -49.64
CA ILE A 156 15.01 -1.38 -48.99
C ILE A 156 16.10 -2.25 -48.34
N LYS A 157 17.17 -2.54 -49.10
CA LYS A 157 18.31 -3.33 -48.62
C LYS A 157 18.96 -2.68 -47.40
N GLY A 158 19.25 -1.38 -47.47
CA GLY A 158 19.89 -0.65 -46.38
C GLY A 158 19.03 -0.59 -45.11
N VAL A 159 17.71 -0.38 -45.24
CA VAL A 159 16.80 -0.40 -44.09
C VAL A 159 16.76 -1.80 -43.46
N CYS A 160 16.69 -2.87 -44.25
CA CYS A 160 16.76 -4.24 -43.74
C CYS A 160 18.08 -4.53 -43.01
N GLU A 161 19.22 -4.10 -43.57
CA GLU A 161 20.55 -4.23 -42.95
C GLU A 161 20.62 -3.47 -41.61
N GLY A 162 20.06 -2.25 -41.57
CA GLY A 162 19.96 -1.45 -40.35
C GLY A 162 19.13 -2.13 -39.26
N VAL A 163 17.92 -2.62 -39.59
CA VAL A 163 17.06 -3.33 -38.61
C VAL A 163 17.72 -4.64 -38.14
N HIS A 164 18.38 -5.38 -39.03
CA HIS A 164 19.13 -6.58 -38.65
C HIS A 164 20.24 -6.28 -37.64
N TYR A 165 21.00 -5.20 -37.88
CA TYR A 165 22.03 -4.74 -36.95
C TYR A 165 21.44 -4.36 -35.58
N LEU A 166 20.35 -3.58 -35.55
CA LEU A 166 19.69 -3.19 -34.30
C LEU A 166 19.23 -4.40 -33.50
N HIS A 167 18.62 -5.40 -34.16
CA HIS A 167 18.17 -6.61 -33.49
C HIS A 167 19.32 -7.47 -32.97
N LYS A 168 20.47 -7.51 -33.67
CA LYS A 168 21.70 -8.14 -33.15
C LYS A 168 22.22 -7.43 -31.89
N GLN A 169 22.08 -6.11 -31.81
CA GLN A 169 22.38 -5.32 -30.61
C GLN A 169 21.28 -5.40 -29.53
N ARG A 170 20.25 -6.23 -29.75
CA ARG A 170 19.04 -6.38 -28.92
C ARG A 170 18.23 -5.10 -28.74
N ILE A 171 18.28 -4.19 -29.70
CA ILE A 171 17.51 -2.95 -29.74
C ILE A 171 16.26 -3.15 -30.59
N ILE A 172 15.09 -2.83 -30.04
CA ILE A 172 13.81 -2.78 -30.75
C ILE A 172 13.46 -1.30 -30.94
N HIS A 173 13.26 -0.88 -32.19
CA HIS A 173 13.11 0.52 -32.55
C HIS A 173 11.76 1.12 -32.13
N MET A 174 10.67 0.35 -32.29
CA MET A 174 9.29 0.68 -31.90
C MET A 174 8.56 1.75 -32.73
N ASP A 175 9.27 2.63 -33.44
CA ASP A 175 8.65 3.65 -34.31
C ASP A 175 9.28 3.70 -35.73
N LEU A 176 9.46 2.54 -36.35
CA LEU A 176 9.94 2.47 -37.73
C LEU A 176 8.86 2.96 -38.71
N LYS A 177 9.19 4.00 -39.46
CA LYS A 177 8.34 4.61 -40.51
C LYS A 177 9.23 5.37 -41.51
N PRO A 178 8.74 5.71 -42.71
CA PRO A 178 9.52 6.45 -43.72
C PRO A 178 10.02 7.82 -43.23
N GLN A 179 9.33 8.48 -42.31
CA GLN A 179 9.78 9.75 -41.72
C GLN A 179 11.05 9.59 -40.87
N ASN A 180 11.29 8.38 -40.35
CA ASN A 180 12.42 8.04 -39.48
C ASN A 180 13.55 7.31 -40.26
N VAL A 181 13.51 7.34 -41.59
CA VAL A 181 14.58 6.87 -42.47
C VAL A 181 15.11 8.08 -43.24
N LEU A 182 16.29 8.57 -42.86
CA LEU A 182 16.94 9.71 -43.52
C LEU A 182 17.87 9.25 -44.64
N LEU A 183 18.13 10.13 -45.60
CA LEU A 183 18.92 9.82 -46.79
C LEU A 183 20.16 10.72 -46.87
N ASP A 184 21.32 10.09 -47.13
CA ASP A 184 22.59 10.79 -47.35
C ASP A 184 22.70 11.32 -48.79
N ASP A 185 23.83 11.96 -49.12
CA ASP A 185 24.10 12.47 -50.47
C ASP A 185 24.10 11.39 -51.56
N ASN A 186 24.35 10.13 -51.19
CA ASN A 186 24.39 8.97 -52.08
C ASN A 186 23.05 8.22 -52.13
N MET A 187 21.99 8.75 -51.52
CA MET A 187 20.67 8.11 -51.40
C MET A 187 20.68 6.81 -50.55
N LEU A 188 21.67 6.64 -49.67
CA LEU A 188 21.72 5.54 -48.71
C LEU A 188 20.88 5.86 -47.47
N PRO A 189 20.12 4.88 -46.94
CA PRO A 189 19.24 5.11 -45.80
C PRO A 189 19.98 5.02 -44.48
N GLY A 190 19.65 5.91 -43.56
CA GLY A 190 20.01 5.87 -42.13
C GLY A 190 18.75 5.90 -41.26
N ILE A 191 18.58 4.90 -40.39
CA ILE A 191 17.49 4.86 -39.40
C ILE A 191 17.78 5.85 -38.27
N THR A 192 16.77 6.63 -37.88
CA THR A 192 16.85 7.64 -36.80
C THR A 192 15.63 7.60 -35.87
N ASP A 193 15.63 8.46 -34.86
CA ASP A 193 14.55 8.67 -33.88
C ASP A 193 14.29 7.48 -32.94
N PHE A 194 15.22 7.28 -32.01
CA PHE A 194 15.22 6.20 -31.02
C PHE A 194 14.43 6.53 -29.74
N GLY A 195 13.61 7.58 -29.75
CA GLY A 195 12.90 8.09 -28.57
C GLY A 195 11.88 7.10 -27.96
N LEU A 196 11.42 6.11 -28.73
CA LEU A 196 10.55 5.02 -28.27
C LEU A 196 11.27 3.66 -28.19
N SER A 197 12.55 3.61 -28.55
CA SER A 197 13.32 2.37 -28.65
C SER A 197 13.60 1.75 -27.28
N ARG A 198 13.76 0.42 -27.27
CA ARG A 198 14.06 -0.35 -26.06
C ARG A 198 15.17 -1.36 -26.31
N ARG A 199 16.10 -1.46 -25.36
CA ARG A 199 17.12 -2.51 -25.33
C ARG A 199 16.69 -3.66 -24.43
N LEU A 200 16.62 -4.88 -24.96
CA LEU A 200 16.30 -6.09 -24.18
C LEU A 200 17.56 -6.68 -23.55
N SER A 201 17.49 -7.09 -22.28
CA SER A 201 18.56 -7.87 -21.63
C SER A 201 18.72 -9.26 -22.25
N GLU A 202 19.87 -9.90 -22.06
CA GLU A 202 20.18 -11.20 -22.66
C GLU A 202 19.19 -12.31 -22.28
N SER A 203 18.64 -12.25 -21.06
CA SER A 203 17.63 -13.19 -20.54
C SER A 203 16.19 -12.94 -21.02
N LYS A 204 15.91 -11.80 -21.68
CA LYS A 204 14.54 -11.39 -22.06
C LYS A 204 14.35 -11.44 -23.58
N SER A 205 13.37 -12.22 -24.03
CA SER A 205 12.93 -12.31 -25.44
C SER A 205 11.69 -11.46 -25.75
N ARG A 206 10.99 -10.97 -24.73
CA ARG A 206 9.76 -10.17 -24.83
C ARG A 206 9.63 -9.20 -23.67
N ALA A 207 8.90 -8.10 -23.87
CA ALA A 207 8.47 -7.18 -22.82
C ALA A 207 6.98 -6.87 -22.97
N ILE A 208 6.30 -6.51 -21.87
CA ILE A 208 4.89 -6.09 -21.88
C ILE A 208 4.83 -4.66 -21.34
N THR A 209 4.04 -3.81 -21.98
CA THR A 209 3.83 -2.43 -21.53
C THR A 209 2.38 -2.00 -21.68
N GLU A 210 1.88 -1.23 -20.70
CA GLU A 210 0.54 -0.62 -20.76
C GLU A 210 0.53 0.65 -21.64
N ASN A 211 1.71 1.25 -21.86
CA ASN A 211 1.90 2.51 -22.59
C ASN A 211 2.17 2.26 -24.09
N LYS A 212 1.10 2.16 -24.90
CA LYS A 212 1.13 1.87 -26.34
C LYS A 212 1.41 3.11 -27.21
N HIS A 213 2.66 3.56 -27.23
CA HIS A 213 3.10 4.68 -28.07
C HIS A 213 3.76 4.18 -29.36
N GLY A 214 3.38 4.76 -30.51
CA GLY A 214 3.92 4.44 -31.84
C GLY A 214 3.07 5.07 -32.96
N THR A 215 3.54 5.00 -34.20
CA THR A 215 2.82 5.59 -35.34
C THR A 215 1.76 4.65 -35.92
N MET A 216 0.49 5.06 -35.86
CA MET A 216 -0.64 4.28 -36.39
C MET A 216 -0.46 3.95 -37.88
N GLY A 217 -0.74 2.70 -38.24
CA GLY A 217 -0.51 2.15 -39.59
C GLY A 217 0.85 1.49 -39.79
N TYR A 218 1.83 1.71 -38.90
CA TYR A 218 3.10 0.94 -38.88
C TYR A 218 3.22 0.05 -37.64
N MET A 219 2.36 0.24 -36.63
CA MET A 219 2.35 -0.57 -35.40
C MET A 219 1.83 -1.98 -35.64
N ALA A 220 2.52 -2.97 -35.06
CA ALA A 220 2.13 -4.38 -35.17
C ALA A 220 0.84 -4.69 -34.38
N PRO A 221 -0.02 -5.60 -34.85
CA PRO A 221 -1.28 -5.96 -34.19
C PRO A 221 -1.13 -6.44 -32.74
N GLU A 222 -0.10 -7.23 -32.43
CA GLU A 222 0.14 -7.74 -31.07
C GLU A 222 0.52 -6.64 -30.08
N PHE A 223 1.23 -5.60 -30.54
CA PHE A 223 1.56 -4.45 -29.72
C PHE A 223 0.33 -3.59 -29.45
N ILE A 224 -0.48 -3.32 -30.49
CA ILE A 224 -1.75 -2.58 -30.36
C ILE A 224 -2.73 -3.31 -29.43
N ASN A 225 -2.84 -4.64 -29.56
CA ASN A 225 -3.84 -5.41 -28.82
C ASN A 225 -3.38 -5.72 -27.38
N LYS A 226 -2.15 -6.22 -27.20
CA LYS A 226 -1.68 -6.81 -25.93
C LYS A 226 -0.56 -6.02 -25.23
N GLY A 227 -0.03 -4.96 -25.86
CA GLY A 227 1.13 -4.24 -25.32
C GLY A 227 2.42 -5.05 -25.35
N GLU A 228 2.46 -6.12 -26.16
CA GLU A 228 3.60 -7.03 -26.27
C GLU A 228 4.65 -6.44 -27.22
N ILE A 229 5.88 -6.34 -26.73
CA ILE A 229 7.05 -5.83 -27.45
C ILE A 229 8.00 -6.99 -27.70
N THR A 230 8.26 -7.25 -28.98
CA THR A 230 9.22 -8.27 -29.44
C THR A 230 9.97 -7.75 -30.66
N PHE A 231 11.03 -8.43 -31.08
CA PHE A 231 11.71 -8.13 -32.35
C PHE A 231 10.74 -8.18 -33.54
N LYS A 232 9.69 -9.01 -33.48
CA LYS A 232 8.69 -9.14 -34.54
C LYS A 232 7.81 -7.89 -34.72
N THR A 233 7.78 -7.00 -33.72
CA THR A 233 7.07 -5.73 -33.80
C THR A 233 7.70 -4.82 -34.86
N ASP A 234 9.04 -4.69 -34.86
CA ASP A 234 9.77 -3.93 -35.89
C ASP A 234 9.68 -4.60 -37.28
N ILE A 235 9.64 -5.94 -37.33
CA ILE A 235 9.50 -6.68 -38.60
C ILE A 235 8.18 -6.31 -39.29
N TYR A 236 7.09 -6.15 -38.54
CA TYR A 236 5.83 -5.71 -39.13
C TYR A 236 5.95 -4.32 -39.75
N SER A 237 6.52 -3.36 -39.01
CA SER A 237 6.75 -1.99 -39.50
C SER A 237 7.65 -1.96 -40.73
N LEU A 238 8.70 -2.79 -40.76
CA LEU A 238 9.58 -2.97 -41.93
C LEU A 238 8.80 -3.46 -43.15
N GLY A 239 7.89 -4.42 -42.97
CA GLY A 239 7.01 -4.90 -44.03
C GLY A 239 6.17 -3.78 -44.64
N VAL A 240 5.54 -2.94 -43.80
CA VAL A 240 4.75 -1.79 -44.25
C VAL A 240 5.59 -0.80 -45.05
N ILE A 241 6.81 -0.47 -44.59
CA ILE A 241 7.74 0.43 -45.31
C ILE A 241 8.09 -0.13 -46.69
N ILE A 242 8.38 -1.44 -46.78
CA ILE A 242 8.69 -2.09 -48.07
C ILE A 242 7.51 -1.95 -49.03
N MET A 243 6.29 -2.22 -48.58
CA MET A 243 5.09 -2.10 -49.42
C MET A 243 4.88 -0.66 -49.91
N GLU A 244 5.10 0.31 -49.04
CA GLU A 244 4.97 1.73 -49.39
C GLU A 244 6.02 2.19 -50.41
N ILE A 245 7.26 1.70 -50.34
CA ILE A 245 8.29 1.96 -51.36
C ILE A 245 7.94 1.33 -52.73
N LEU A 246 7.37 0.11 -52.70
CA LEU A 246 6.99 -0.63 -53.91
C LEU A 246 5.78 -0.02 -54.61
N MET A 247 4.76 0.40 -53.86
CA MET A 247 3.44 0.73 -54.39
C MET A 247 3.04 2.20 -54.22
N GLY A 248 3.68 2.94 -53.31
CA GLY A 248 3.26 4.28 -52.91
C GLY A 248 2.08 4.29 -51.93
N HIS A 249 1.60 3.12 -51.49
CA HIS A 249 0.57 2.94 -50.47
C HIS A 249 0.85 1.69 -49.63
N LYS A 250 0.16 1.58 -48.49
CA LYS A 250 0.45 0.56 -47.45
C LYS A 250 -0.27 -0.78 -47.66
N ASP A 251 -1.35 -0.79 -48.45
CA ASP A 251 -2.22 -1.97 -48.60
C ASP A 251 -1.85 -2.78 -49.85
N CYS A 252 -1.41 -4.03 -49.70
CA CYS A 252 -1.45 -4.99 -50.80
C CYS A 252 -1.34 -6.43 -50.29
N SER A 253 -2.08 -7.34 -50.91
CA SER A 253 -2.14 -8.76 -50.56
C SER A 253 -1.59 -9.68 -51.65
N ASN A 254 -1.16 -9.14 -52.81
CA ASN A 254 -0.87 -9.96 -53.99
C ASN A 254 0.43 -9.53 -54.72
N VAL A 255 1.44 -10.41 -54.67
CA VAL A 255 2.74 -10.23 -55.35
C VAL A 255 2.56 -10.03 -56.86
N LYS A 256 1.58 -10.72 -57.49
CA LYS A 256 1.38 -10.66 -58.95
C LYS A 256 1.03 -9.25 -59.42
N GLU A 257 0.15 -8.56 -58.71
CA GLU A 257 -0.27 -7.19 -59.03
C GLU A 257 0.90 -6.20 -58.95
N ILE A 258 1.79 -6.38 -57.98
CA ILE A 258 3.00 -5.57 -57.81
C ILE A 258 3.94 -5.80 -58.99
N VAL A 259 4.23 -7.06 -59.31
CA VAL A 259 5.12 -7.41 -60.42
C VAL A 259 4.57 -6.92 -61.75
N GLU A 260 3.25 -7.04 -62.00
CA GLU A 260 2.59 -6.53 -63.21
C GLU A 260 2.67 -5.00 -63.32
N SER A 261 2.43 -4.29 -62.21
CA SER A 261 2.57 -2.83 -62.14
C SER A 261 3.98 -2.36 -62.49
N TRP A 262 5.01 -3.07 -62.00
CA TRP A 262 6.41 -2.76 -62.30
C TRP A 262 6.84 -3.21 -63.70
N THR A 263 6.31 -4.31 -64.22
CA THR A 263 6.52 -4.76 -65.61
C THR A 263 6.13 -3.67 -66.61
N ASN A 264 5.03 -2.96 -66.35
CA ASN A 264 4.58 -1.85 -67.20
C ASN A 264 5.44 -0.58 -67.06
N LYS A 265 6.16 -0.41 -65.94
CA LYS A 265 7.00 0.76 -65.65
C LYS A 265 8.43 0.62 -66.19
N PHE A 266 8.95 -0.60 -66.29
CA PHE A 266 10.27 -0.87 -66.85
C PHE A 266 10.24 -0.70 -68.37
N ARG A 267 10.99 0.27 -68.92
CA ARG A 267 11.24 0.36 -70.37
C ARG A 267 12.09 -0.84 -70.78
N THR A 268 11.95 -1.27 -72.04
CA THR A 268 12.46 -2.52 -72.67
C THR A 268 13.96 -2.86 -72.53
N SER A 269 14.74 -2.11 -71.75
CA SER A 269 16.16 -2.32 -71.49
C SER A 269 16.54 -2.45 -70.00
N GLU A 270 15.61 -2.36 -69.04
CA GLU A 270 15.91 -2.69 -67.63
C GLU A 270 15.68 -4.19 -67.38
N SER A 271 16.70 -4.85 -66.82
CA SER A 271 16.95 -6.29 -66.90
C SER A 271 15.95 -7.14 -66.11
N GLN A 272 15.72 -8.37 -66.56
CA GLN A 272 14.98 -9.45 -65.85
C GLN A 272 15.31 -9.53 -64.34
N THR A 273 16.54 -9.17 -63.97
CA THR A 273 17.04 -9.08 -62.59
C THR A 273 16.27 -8.08 -61.73
N ALA A 274 15.91 -6.91 -62.27
CA ALA A 274 15.16 -5.88 -61.56
C ALA A 274 13.74 -6.38 -61.19
N LEU A 275 13.09 -7.09 -62.11
CA LEU A 275 11.76 -7.66 -61.87
C LEU A 275 11.80 -8.77 -60.82
N GLU A 276 12.85 -9.59 -60.80
CA GLU A 276 13.03 -10.60 -59.75
C GLU A 276 13.29 -9.94 -58.38
N GLN A 277 14.07 -8.86 -58.33
CA GLN A 277 14.24 -8.08 -57.10
C GLN A 277 12.92 -7.49 -56.60
N VAL A 278 12.08 -6.94 -57.48
CA VAL A 278 10.72 -6.44 -57.13
C VAL A 278 9.90 -7.56 -56.49
N LYS A 279 9.90 -8.74 -57.12
CA LYS A 279 9.17 -9.91 -56.64
C LYS A 279 9.66 -10.36 -55.26
N VAL A 280 10.97 -10.48 -55.06
CA VAL A 280 11.60 -10.81 -53.77
C VAL A 280 11.20 -9.80 -52.69
N CYS A 281 11.31 -8.49 -52.96
CA CYS A 281 10.92 -7.46 -52.01
C CYS A 281 9.42 -7.54 -51.65
N ALA A 282 8.55 -7.80 -52.63
CA ALA A 282 7.11 -7.95 -52.41
C ALA A 282 6.78 -9.17 -51.53
N GLU A 283 7.41 -10.32 -51.78
CA GLU A 283 7.24 -11.52 -50.97
C GLU A 283 7.69 -11.30 -49.52
N ILE A 284 8.82 -10.61 -49.33
CA ILE A 284 9.32 -10.24 -48.01
C ILE A 284 8.36 -9.31 -47.30
N GLY A 285 7.89 -8.25 -47.96
CA GLY A 285 6.97 -7.27 -47.40
C GLY A 285 5.69 -7.93 -46.87
N ILE A 286 5.07 -8.79 -47.68
CA ILE A 286 3.85 -9.51 -47.32
C ILE A 286 4.08 -10.48 -46.14
N LYS A 287 5.20 -11.23 -46.14
CA LYS A 287 5.52 -12.12 -45.02
C LYS A 287 5.80 -11.36 -43.71
N CYS A 288 6.45 -10.21 -43.80
CA CYS A 288 6.71 -9.34 -42.65
C CYS A 288 5.41 -8.78 -42.04
N MET A 289 4.41 -8.50 -42.88
CA MET A 289 3.10 -7.99 -42.45
C MET A 289 2.12 -9.07 -41.95
N ASN A 290 2.59 -10.30 -41.71
CA ASN A 290 1.71 -11.37 -41.19
C ASN A 290 1.07 -10.96 -39.84
N TYR A 291 -0.22 -11.23 -39.69
CA TYR A 291 -0.94 -10.89 -38.46
C TYR A 291 -0.37 -11.61 -37.22
N ASP A 292 0.02 -12.88 -37.36
CA ASP A 292 0.66 -13.64 -36.29
C ASP A 292 2.18 -13.38 -36.27
N PRO A 293 2.75 -12.81 -35.19
CA PRO A 293 4.18 -12.51 -35.12
C PRO A 293 5.09 -13.75 -35.25
N ARG A 294 4.58 -14.95 -34.93
CA ARG A 294 5.34 -16.20 -35.08
C ARG A 294 5.59 -16.57 -36.54
N ASN A 295 4.70 -16.15 -37.44
CA ASN A 295 4.79 -16.41 -38.87
C ASN A 295 5.61 -15.35 -39.62
N ARG A 296 6.01 -14.27 -38.95
CA ARG A 296 6.92 -13.27 -39.52
C ARG A 296 8.36 -13.82 -39.53
N PRO A 297 9.16 -13.53 -40.55
CA PRO A 297 10.55 -13.98 -40.62
C PRO A 297 11.44 -13.29 -39.57
N ALA A 298 12.54 -13.94 -39.19
CA ALA A 298 13.63 -13.28 -38.48
C ALA A 298 14.48 -12.43 -39.44
N THR A 299 15.15 -11.40 -38.94
CA THR A 299 15.95 -10.47 -39.78
C THR A 299 17.00 -11.16 -40.63
N TRP A 300 17.62 -12.24 -40.15
CA TRP A 300 18.59 -13.02 -40.94
C TRP A 300 18.01 -13.62 -42.23
N PHE A 301 16.79 -14.15 -42.18
CA PHE A 301 16.12 -14.69 -43.37
C PHE A 301 15.80 -13.57 -44.37
N ILE A 302 15.40 -12.40 -43.88
CA ILE A 302 15.16 -11.21 -44.71
C ILE A 302 16.43 -10.80 -45.47
N ILE A 303 17.58 -10.73 -44.79
CA ILE A 303 18.86 -10.40 -45.42
C ILE A 303 19.27 -11.47 -46.46
N SER A 304 19.19 -12.75 -46.08
CA SER A 304 19.54 -13.86 -46.97
C SER A 304 18.65 -13.90 -48.22
N GLY A 305 17.36 -13.58 -48.09
CA GLY A 305 16.44 -13.48 -49.22
C GLY A 305 16.74 -12.29 -50.14
N ILE A 306 17.10 -11.13 -49.58
CA ILE A 306 17.48 -9.96 -50.37
C ILE A 306 18.79 -10.19 -51.13
N LEU A 307 19.76 -10.91 -50.54
CA LEU A 307 21.04 -11.25 -51.17
C LEU A 307 20.93 -12.39 -52.19
N GLY A 308 19.82 -13.15 -52.19
CA GLY A 308 19.59 -14.26 -53.11
C GLY A 308 20.18 -15.60 -52.65
N ASP A 309 20.58 -15.70 -51.38
CA ASP A 309 21.29 -16.86 -50.81
C ASP A 309 20.35 -18.00 -50.38
N VAL A 310 19.05 -17.74 -50.22
CA VAL A 310 18.05 -18.72 -49.74
C VAL A 310 16.69 -18.51 -50.42
N GLU A 311 16.06 -19.59 -50.93
CA GLU A 311 14.71 -19.53 -51.48
C GLU A 311 13.65 -19.17 -50.42
N ILE A 312 12.80 -18.18 -50.74
CA ILE A 312 11.77 -17.65 -49.84
C ILE A 312 10.73 -18.72 -49.47
N SER A 313 10.47 -19.70 -50.34
CA SER A 313 9.58 -20.85 -50.11
C SER A 313 9.99 -21.72 -48.89
N ASN A 314 11.26 -21.73 -48.52
CA ASN A 314 11.82 -22.60 -47.48
C ASN A 314 11.93 -21.96 -46.09
N TRP A 315 11.36 -20.78 -45.89
CA TRP A 315 11.38 -20.11 -44.57
C TRP A 315 10.43 -20.82 -43.60
N SER A 316 10.95 -21.82 -42.89
CA SER A 316 10.21 -22.54 -41.85
C SER A 316 10.14 -21.72 -40.55
N ILE A 317 8.99 -21.82 -39.88
CA ILE A 317 8.67 -21.15 -38.62
C ILE A 317 9.69 -21.60 -37.57
N THR A 318 10.59 -20.70 -37.17
CA THR A 318 11.57 -20.94 -36.10
C THR A 318 11.39 -19.88 -35.01
N SER A 319 11.44 -20.35 -33.76
CA SER A 319 11.32 -19.54 -32.54
C SER A 319 12.52 -18.61 -32.36
N ASP A 320 12.24 -17.40 -31.90
CA ASP A 320 13.20 -16.33 -31.64
C ASP A 320 14.32 -16.75 -30.68
N VAL A 321 15.52 -17.04 -31.21
CA VAL A 321 16.85 -16.59 -30.75
C VAL A 321 17.86 -16.92 -31.86
N ALA A 322 18.44 -15.90 -32.50
CA ALA A 322 19.67 -16.06 -33.26
C ALA A 322 20.87 -15.81 -32.34
N THR A 323 21.36 -16.85 -31.69
CA THR A 323 22.79 -17.05 -31.41
C THR A 323 23.10 -18.48 -31.80
N SER A 324 23.48 -18.63 -33.07
CA SER A 324 24.06 -19.83 -33.62
C SER A 324 25.48 -20.01 -33.09
N THR A 325 25.73 -21.06 -32.30
CA THR A 325 27.03 -21.75 -32.30
C THR A 325 26.97 -23.05 -33.13
N GLU A 326 25.80 -23.51 -33.55
CA GLU A 326 25.66 -24.73 -34.38
C GLU A 326 25.55 -24.45 -35.89
N GLY A 327 25.53 -23.18 -36.32
CA GLY A 327 25.58 -22.80 -37.74
C GLY A 327 26.98 -22.54 -38.30
N GLN A 328 28.01 -22.49 -37.45
CA GLN A 328 29.40 -22.20 -37.85
C GLN A 328 30.26 -23.46 -38.05
N ILE A 329 29.78 -24.66 -37.68
CA ILE A 329 30.53 -25.91 -37.83
C ILE A 329 30.35 -26.51 -39.25
N GLY A 330 29.33 -26.09 -40.00
CA GLY A 330 29.03 -26.62 -41.34
C GLY A 330 29.70 -25.90 -42.53
N PHE A 331 30.28 -24.71 -42.31
CA PHE A 331 30.94 -23.93 -43.38
C PHE A 331 32.41 -23.59 -43.07
N ALA A 332 32.84 -23.62 -41.79
CA ALA A 332 34.25 -23.55 -41.43
C ALA A 332 35.04 -24.79 -41.87
N SER A 333 34.38 -25.95 -42.02
CA SER A 333 34.98 -27.16 -42.59
C SER A 333 35.39 -27.03 -44.07
N LYS A 334 34.91 -26.01 -44.79
CA LYS A 334 35.31 -25.74 -46.19
C LYS A 334 36.38 -24.66 -46.34
N LEU A 335 36.70 -23.92 -45.28
CA LEU A 335 37.75 -22.89 -45.26
C LEU A 335 39.02 -23.35 -44.52
N VAL A 336 38.94 -24.44 -43.76
CA VAL A 336 40.09 -25.07 -43.07
C VAL A 336 40.98 -25.90 -44.02
N ASP A 337 40.50 -26.23 -45.22
CA ASP A 337 41.30 -26.91 -46.25
C ASP A 337 42.10 -25.96 -47.16
N GLU A 338 41.87 -24.64 -47.11
CA GLU A 338 42.57 -23.65 -47.96
C GLU A 338 43.62 -22.78 -47.24
N LEU A 339 43.83 -22.93 -45.93
CA LEU A 339 44.83 -22.15 -45.17
C LEU A 339 45.84 -22.99 -44.37
N LYS A 340 46.18 -24.17 -44.88
CA LYS A 340 47.49 -24.78 -44.58
C LYS A 340 48.50 -24.37 -45.64
N LEU A 341 49.24 -23.29 -45.39
CA LEU A 341 50.62 -23.12 -45.84
C LEU A 341 51.29 -21.95 -45.09
N MET A 342 52.42 -22.27 -44.46
CA MET A 342 53.50 -21.40 -43.95
C MET A 342 53.38 -20.81 -42.53
N ASP A 343 53.87 -21.63 -41.59
CA ASP A 343 54.99 -21.40 -40.64
C ASP A 343 55.33 -20.02 -40.03
N ASP A 344 55.64 -20.14 -38.74
CA ASP A 344 56.76 -19.57 -37.98
C ASP A 344 56.70 -18.17 -37.34
N SER A 345 56.53 -18.20 -36.01
CA SER A 345 57.59 -17.92 -35.01
C SER A 345 57.24 -16.93 -33.88
N ALA A 346 57.55 -17.38 -32.66
CA ALA A 346 58.04 -16.64 -31.47
C ALA A 346 57.14 -15.57 -30.81
N ALA A 347 57.20 -15.30 -29.52
CA ALA A 347 57.68 -15.96 -28.31
C ALA A 347 57.17 -15.12 -27.10
N ALA A 348 56.84 -15.82 -26.01
CA ALA A 348 56.94 -15.52 -24.58
C ALA A 348 56.99 -14.08 -23.98
N SER A 349 56.30 -13.97 -22.83
CA SER A 349 56.64 -13.33 -21.52
C SER A 349 55.55 -12.36 -21.03
N GLU A 350 54.80 -12.69 -19.97
CA GLU A 350 55.10 -12.57 -18.53
C GLU A 350 55.45 -11.14 -18.07
N LEU A 351 54.55 -10.50 -17.30
CA LEU A 351 54.81 -10.00 -15.94
C LEU A 351 53.56 -9.33 -15.31
N GLN A 352 53.18 -9.81 -14.13
CA GLN A 352 52.34 -9.12 -13.15
C GLN A 352 53.19 -8.10 -12.32
N PRO A 353 52.77 -7.65 -11.12
CA PRO A 353 52.01 -6.43 -10.84
C PRO A 353 52.83 -5.45 -9.97
N SER A 354 52.35 -4.23 -9.74
CA SER A 354 52.77 -3.48 -8.55
C SER A 354 51.65 -2.61 -8.01
N ALA A 355 51.34 -2.86 -6.74
CA ALA A 355 50.54 -2.01 -5.87
C ALA A 355 51.48 -1.04 -5.14
N LEU A 356 50.94 0.11 -4.70
CA LEU A 356 51.27 0.89 -3.48
C LEU A 356 50.28 2.08 -3.44
N GLU A 357 49.28 2.00 -2.54
CA GLU A 357 49.09 2.88 -1.37
C GLU A 357 48.50 4.27 -1.72
N VAL A 358 47.18 4.46 -1.55
CA VAL A 358 46.47 4.99 -0.37
C VAL A 358 46.86 6.44 -0.02
N GLU A 359 45.95 7.38 -0.28
CA GLU A 359 45.50 8.35 0.72
C GLU A 359 44.11 8.90 0.32
N GLN A 360 43.18 8.82 1.28
CA GLN A 360 41.82 9.38 1.27
C GLN A 360 41.86 10.83 1.75
N GLU A 361 41.01 11.71 1.21
CA GLU A 361 39.88 12.32 1.97
C GLU A 361 39.04 13.30 1.11
N ASP A 362 37.77 12.91 0.98
CA ASP A 362 36.52 13.68 1.20
C ASP A 362 36.07 14.90 0.38
N GLY A 363 34.86 14.74 -0.21
CA GLY A 363 33.77 15.65 0.13
C GLY A 363 32.73 16.00 -0.95
N LYS A 364 31.89 15.05 -1.41
CA LYS A 364 30.60 15.38 -2.09
C LYS A 364 29.47 14.47 -1.60
N VAL A 365 28.55 15.05 -0.82
CA VAL A 365 27.35 14.40 -0.30
C VAL A 365 26.25 14.38 -1.36
N SER A 366 25.68 13.18 -1.52
CA SER A 366 24.63 12.70 -2.42
C SER A 366 23.21 13.23 -2.13
N LEU A 367 22.37 13.29 -3.17
CA LEU A 367 20.90 13.30 -3.05
C LEU A 367 20.30 12.37 -4.13
N GLU A 368 20.42 11.06 -3.89
CA GLU A 368 19.60 10.01 -4.51
C GLU A 368 18.61 9.47 -3.46
N SER A 369 17.32 9.82 -3.55
CA SER A 369 16.28 9.21 -2.70
C SER A 369 14.85 9.28 -3.26
N LYS A 370 14.61 8.89 -4.52
CA LYS A 370 13.24 8.59 -5.00
C LYS A 370 13.25 7.41 -5.97
N GLY A 371 13.12 6.19 -5.41
CA GLY A 371 13.06 4.93 -6.18
C GLY A 371 13.24 3.65 -5.37
N LYS A 372 13.60 3.74 -4.08
CA LYS A 372 13.97 2.57 -3.25
C LYS A 372 12.80 1.74 -2.69
N ALA A 373 11.55 2.18 -2.85
CA ALA A 373 10.39 1.61 -2.15
C ALA A 373 9.94 0.22 -2.68
N THR A 374 9.90 0.07 -3.99
CA THR A 374 9.31 -1.09 -4.67
C THR A 374 10.32 -2.19 -4.99
N THR A 375 11.61 -1.92 -4.84
CA THR A 375 12.68 -2.81 -5.32
C THR A 375 13.09 -3.89 -4.30
N VAL A 376 12.75 -3.72 -3.02
CA VAL A 376 13.20 -4.62 -1.93
C VAL A 376 12.11 -5.60 -1.48
N THR A 377 10.84 -5.18 -1.49
CA THR A 377 9.68 -6.08 -1.27
C THR A 377 9.62 -7.21 -2.29
N VAL A 378 10.09 -6.95 -3.51
CA VAL A 378 10.16 -7.95 -4.58
C VAL A 378 11.28 -8.96 -4.29
N ALA A 379 12.44 -8.53 -3.78
CA ALA A 379 13.54 -9.43 -3.44
C ALA A 379 13.18 -10.36 -2.25
N ALA A 380 12.62 -9.81 -1.18
CA ALA A 380 12.14 -10.59 -0.03
C ALA A 380 10.96 -11.52 -0.42
N GLY A 381 10.06 -11.04 -1.27
CA GLY A 381 8.96 -11.82 -1.85
C GLY A 381 9.45 -13.01 -2.67
N VAL A 382 10.43 -12.80 -3.55
CA VAL A 382 11.08 -13.85 -4.36
C VAL A 382 11.78 -14.87 -3.46
N MET A 383 12.52 -14.42 -2.44
CA MET A 383 13.22 -15.29 -1.49
C MET A 383 12.27 -16.17 -0.63
N SER A 384 11.11 -15.63 -0.25
CA SER A 384 10.06 -16.40 0.43
C SER A 384 9.45 -17.49 -0.48
N THR A 385 9.28 -17.16 -1.76
CA THR A 385 8.75 -18.06 -2.79
C THR A 385 9.74 -19.20 -3.05
N LEU A 386 11.02 -18.86 -3.20
CA LEU A 386 12.14 -19.81 -3.30
C LEU A 386 12.21 -20.79 -2.13
N SER A 387 12.07 -20.30 -0.91
CA SER A 387 12.10 -21.13 0.30
C SER A 387 10.96 -22.16 0.32
N ALA A 388 9.78 -21.79 -0.16
CA ALA A 388 8.64 -22.70 -0.31
C ALA A 388 8.86 -23.74 -1.43
N LYS A 389 9.41 -23.30 -2.58
CA LYS A 389 9.75 -24.18 -3.71
C LYS A 389 10.84 -25.20 -3.35
N LEU A 390 11.88 -24.78 -2.64
CA LEU A 390 12.93 -25.67 -2.09
C LEU A 390 12.38 -26.64 -1.04
N ALA A 391 11.40 -26.22 -0.22
CA ALA A 391 10.73 -27.12 0.71
C ALA A 391 9.95 -28.23 -0.02
N LYS A 392 9.29 -27.90 -1.14
CA LYS A 392 8.59 -28.87 -1.99
C LYS A 392 9.55 -29.90 -2.61
N LEU A 393 10.74 -29.45 -3.06
CA LEU A 393 11.80 -30.32 -3.58
C LEU A 393 12.38 -31.30 -2.55
N MET A 394 12.24 -30.99 -1.26
CA MET A 394 12.63 -31.86 -0.15
C MET A 394 11.53 -32.82 0.30
N GLY A 395 10.31 -32.73 -0.27
CA GLY A 395 9.15 -33.57 0.05
C GLY A 395 9.28 -35.03 -0.43
N ASP A 396 8.32 -35.86 -0.05
CA ASP A 396 8.41 -37.32 -0.17
C ASP A 396 8.36 -37.87 -1.61
N GLU A 397 7.88 -37.10 -2.59
CA GLU A 397 7.88 -37.49 -4.01
C GLU A 397 9.28 -37.61 -4.63
N TYR A 398 10.30 -37.00 -4.01
CA TYR A 398 11.67 -36.92 -4.55
C TYR A 398 12.70 -37.76 -3.76
N ILE A 399 12.22 -38.73 -2.94
CA ILE A 399 13.02 -39.54 -1.99
C ILE A 399 14.21 -40.29 -2.62
N LYS A 400 14.22 -40.56 -3.93
CA LYS A 400 15.21 -41.46 -4.56
C LYS A 400 16.59 -40.83 -4.86
N ARG A 401 16.81 -39.53 -4.61
CA ARG A 401 18.09 -38.86 -5.01
C ARG A 401 18.72 -38.06 -3.87
N LYS A 402 19.65 -38.72 -3.17
CA LYS A 402 20.31 -38.22 -1.95
C LYS A 402 21.09 -36.92 -2.14
N GLU A 403 21.65 -36.67 -3.33
CA GLU A 403 22.52 -35.51 -3.61
C GLU A 403 21.73 -34.20 -3.82
N VAL A 404 20.66 -34.23 -4.63
CA VAL A 404 19.81 -33.05 -4.87
C VAL A 404 19.12 -32.58 -3.59
N ARG A 405 18.70 -33.50 -2.72
CA ARG A 405 18.12 -33.18 -1.41
C ARG A 405 19.13 -32.50 -0.47
N LYS A 406 20.41 -32.89 -0.56
CA LYS A 406 21.51 -32.33 0.23
C LYS A 406 21.87 -30.92 -0.24
N GLN A 407 21.88 -30.68 -1.55
CA GLN A 407 22.06 -29.34 -2.12
C GLN A 407 20.86 -28.43 -1.82
N ALA A 408 19.64 -28.91 -1.99
CA ALA A 408 18.42 -28.14 -1.70
C ALA A 408 18.29 -27.76 -0.22
N SER A 409 18.68 -28.65 0.70
CA SER A 409 18.67 -28.36 2.14
C SER A 409 19.74 -27.34 2.54
N PHE A 410 20.92 -27.42 1.92
CA PHE A 410 21.99 -26.43 2.09
C PHE A 410 21.56 -25.04 1.60
N LEU A 411 21.05 -24.94 0.36
CA LEU A 411 20.58 -23.69 -0.23
C LEU A 411 19.44 -23.07 0.59
N LYS A 412 18.48 -23.87 1.05
CA LYS A 412 17.39 -23.37 1.90
C LYS A 412 17.92 -22.74 3.19
N LYS A 413 18.93 -23.34 3.81
CA LYS A 413 19.52 -22.83 5.05
C LYS A 413 20.25 -21.51 4.82
N GLU A 414 21.10 -21.42 3.79
CA GLU A 414 21.85 -20.21 3.46
C GLU A 414 20.91 -19.07 3.04
N LEU A 415 19.92 -19.35 2.18
CA LEU A 415 18.93 -18.36 1.74
C LEU A 415 18.05 -17.84 2.87
N SER A 416 17.68 -18.69 3.83
CA SER A 416 16.97 -18.24 5.03
C SER A 416 17.81 -17.27 5.86
N THR A 417 19.13 -17.48 5.89
CA THR A 417 20.06 -16.64 6.64
C THR A 417 20.31 -15.31 5.93
N ILE A 418 20.34 -15.30 4.60
CA ILE A 418 20.45 -14.10 3.76
C ILE A 418 19.16 -13.28 3.78
N ASN A 419 17.99 -13.93 3.71
CA ASN A 419 16.69 -13.26 3.76
C ASN A 419 16.48 -12.53 5.11
N ALA A 420 16.86 -13.16 6.23
CA ALA A 420 16.79 -12.52 7.53
C ALA A 420 17.62 -11.22 7.60
N VAL A 421 18.78 -11.16 6.94
CA VAL A 421 19.62 -9.95 6.87
C VAL A 421 19.03 -8.88 5.97
N LEU A 422 18.50 -9.26 4.80
CA LEU A 422 17.80 -8.32 3.92
C LEU A 422 16.66 -7.60 4.65
N GLU A 423 15.89 -8.35 5.44
CA GLU A 423 14.81 -7.82 6.29
C GLU A 423 15.35 -6.88 7.41
N GLN A 424 16.54 -7.13 7.99
CA GLN A 424 17.14 -6.18 8.94
C GLN A 424 17.59 -4.87 8.29
N LEU A 425 18.17 -4.97 7.10
CA LEU A 425 18.64 -3.80 6.35
C LEU A 425 17.47 -2.92 5.86
N GLU A 426 16.23 -3.41 5.86
CA GLU A 426 15.01 -2.65 5.55
C GLU A 426 14.56 -1.72 6.71
N LEU A 427 15.07 -1.93 7.93
CA LEU A 427 14.74 -1.16 9.14
C LEU A 427 15.71 0.01 9.40
N MET A 428 16.72 0.19 8.55
CA MET A 428 17.77 1.21 8.71
C MET A 428 17.55 2.40 7.76
N ASP A 429 17.50 3.61 8.31
CA ASP A 429 17.24 4.86 7.55
C ASP A 429 18.40 5.25 6.60
N GLU A 430 19.64 4.82 6.87
CA GLU A 430 20.81 4.99 5.98
C GLU A 430 21.67 3.72 5.94
N LEU A 431 21.96 3.22 4.73
CA LEU A 431 22.81 2.04 4.50
C LEU A 431 24.15 2.47 3.91
N ALA A 432 25.24 1.90 4.40
CA ALA A 432 26.55 2.08 3.80
C ALA A 432 26.54 1.61 2.31
N PRO A 433 27.24 2.29 1.39
CA PRO A 433 27.24 1.94 -0.04
C PRO A 433 27.58 0.46 -0.33
N VAL A 434 28.48 -0.13 0.46
CA VAL A 434 28.90 -1.53 0.34
C VAL A 434 27.76 -2.51 0.67
N VAL A 435 26.90 -2.14 1.62
CA VAL A 435 25.72 -2.93 2.03
C VAL A 435 24.59 -2.80 1.00
N LYS A 436 24.50 -1.66 0.30
CA LYS A 436 23.58 -1.45 -0.83
C LYS A 436 23.95 -2.35 -2.03
N ASN A 437 25.24 -2.44 -2.37
CA ASN A 437 25.73 -3.31 -3.44
C ASN A 437 25.50 -4.78 -3.11
N TRP A 438 25.82 -5.21 -1.89
CA TRP A 438 25.54 -6.57 -1.42
C TRP A 438 24.05 -6.94 -1.52
N ARG A 439 23.14 -6.01 -1.17
CA ARG A 439 21.69 -6.20 -1.30
C ARG A 439 21.27 -6.40 -2.76
N ASP A 440 21.83 -5.61 -3.69
CA ASP A 440 21.48 -5.70 -5.11
C ASP A 440 22.00 -7.01 -5.73
N ASP A 441 23.19 -7.47 -5.33
CA ASP A 441 23.74 -8.77 -5.74
C ASP A 441 22.86 -9.94 -5.28
N VAL A 442 22.39 -9.91 -4.02
CA VAL A 442 21.49 -10.94 -3.49
C VAL A 442 20.15 -10.97 -4.23
N ARG A 443 19.64 -9.82 -4.69
CA ARG A 443 18.42 -9.74 -5.48
C ARG A 443 18.56 -10.47 -6.82
N GLU A 444 19.64 -10.24 -7.55
CA GLU A 444 19.87 -10.91 -8.84
C GLU A 444 20.04 -12.42 -8.65
N ILE A 445 20.81 -12.84 -7.63
CA ILE A 445 20.95 -14.26 -7.25
C ILE A 445 19.58 -14.88 -6.97
N SER A 446 18.66 -14.16 -6.31
CA SER A 446 17.32 -14.68 -6.05
C SER A 446 16.50 -14.93 -7.32
N TYR A 447 16.56 -14.07 -8.33
CA TYR A 447 15.84 -14.31 -9.58
C TYR A 447 16.41 -15.49 -10.37
N ASP A 448 17.73 -15.62 -10.42
CA ASP A 448 18.40 -16.72 -11.12
C ASP A 448 18.07 -18.07 -10.48
N MET A 449 18.03 -18.12 -9.14
CA MET A 449 17.64 -19.33 -8.41
C MET A 449 16.17 -19.68 -8.62
N GLU A 450 15.25 -18.70 -8.63
CA GLU A 450 13.83 -18.95 -8.84
C GLU A 450 13.58 -19.56 -10.22
N ASN A 451 14.20 -19.00 -11.26
CA ASN A 451 14.13 -19.50 -12.63
C ASN A 451 14.67 -20.94 -12.74
N CYS A 452 15.83 -21.20 -12.13
CA CYS A 452 16.43 -22.55 -12.13
C CYS A 452 15.52 -23.60 -11.47
N ILE A 453 14.86 -23.23 -10.37
CA ILE A 453 13.96 -24.14 -9.64
C ILE A 453 12.62 -24.33 -10.37
N ASP A 454 12.11 -23.30 -11.06
CA ASP A 454 10.90 -23.41 -11.88
C ASP A 454 11.12 -24.25 -13.13
N ASP A 455 12.29 -24.13 -13.78
CA ASP A 455 12.70 -24.99 -14.88
C ASP A 455 12.81 -26.46 -14.43
N PHE A 456 13.35 -26.69 -13.23
CA PHE A 456 13.38 -28.02 -12.61
C PHE A 456 11.96 -28.57 -12.40
N MET A 457 11.06 -27.80 -11.79
CA MET A 457 9.71 -28.27 -11.48
C MET A 457 8.84 -28.50 -12.72
N ARG A 458 8.99 -27.71 -13.80
CA ARG A 458 8.24 -27.93 -15.06
C ARG A 458 8.59 -29.23 -15.76
N GLN A 459 9.83 -29.72 -15.62
CA GLN A 459 10.29 -30.92 -16.32
C GLN A 459 9.95 -32.22 -15.60
N PHE A 460 9.72 -32.19 -14.28
CA PHE A 460 9.42 -33.39 -13.47
C PHE A 460 7.95 -33.51 -13.03
N GLY A 461 7.11 -32.48 -13.23
CA GLY A 461 5.71 -32.44 -12.80
C GLY A 461 4.68 -33.07 -13.75
N GLY A 462 5.08 -33.84 -14.76
CA GLY A 462 4.16 -34.53 -15.67
C GLY A 462 3.73 -35.90 -15.13
N GLU A 463 2.43 -36.14 -15.02
CA GLU A 463 1.85 -37.43 -14.63
C GLU A 463 2.41 -38.57 -15.49
N ASN A 464 2.88 -39.63 -14.83
CA ASN A 464 3.37 -40.85 -15.48
C ASN A 464 2.19 -41.59 -16.12
N ALA A 465 1.92 -41.34 -17.41
CA ALA A 465 1.15 -42.24 -18.24
C ALA A 465 2.04 -43.42 -18.65
N GLU A 466 1.59 -44.63 -18.34
CA GLU A 466 2.21 -45.90 -18.72
C GLU A 466 2.49 -45.94 -20.24
N ALA A 467 3.76 -46.06 -20.61
CA ALA A 467 4.15 -46.36 -21.98
C ALA A 467 5.29 -47.40 -22.00
N SER A 468 5.16 -48.31 -22.97
CA SER A 468 5.75 -49.65 -23.04
C SER A 468 7.25 -49.73 -23.34
N PHE A 469 7.77 -50.93 -23.07
CA PHE A 469 9.14 -51.40 -22.91
C PHE A 469 10.11 -51.39 -24.12
N VAL A 470 10.07 -50.43 -25.06
CA VAL A 470 11.13 -50.37 -26.11
C VAL A 470 11.57 -48.93 -26.39
N GLY A 471 12.48 -48.44 -25.55
CA GLY A 471 13.12 -47.13 -25.68
C GLY A 471 13.95 -46.70 -24.45
N GLU A 472 14.28 -47.62 -23.54
CA GLU A 472 14.69 -47.30 -22.17
C GLU A 472 16.08 -46.66 -22.04
N ALA A 473 17.05 -46.99 -22.90
CA ALA A 473 18.42 -46.50 -22.72
C ALA A 473 18.64 -45.04 -23.17
N ALA A 474 18.01 -44.63 -24.28
CA ALA A 474 18.14 -43.27 -24.82
C ALA A 474 17.36 -42.24 -23.98
N GLU A 475 16.17 -42.62 -23.50
CA GLU A 475 15.34 -41.81 -22.60
C GLU A 475 15.99 -41.65 -21.22
N LEU A 476 16.61 -42.72 -20.69
CA LEU A 476 17.36 -42.69 -19.41
C LEU A 476 18.64 -41.85 -19.51
N HIS A 477 19.37 -41.93 -20.64
CA HIS A 477 20.56 -41.11 -20.88
C HIS A 477 20.21 -39.63 -21.02
N LYS A 478 19.15 -39.29 -21.76
CA LYS A 478 18.65 -37.90 -21.89
C LYS A 478 18.23 -37.33 -20.53
N ARG A 479 17.54 -38.13 -19.70
CA ARG A 479 17.20 -37.76 -18.31
C ARG A 479 18.44 -37.60 -17.43
N LEU A 480 19.45 -38.45 -17.55
CA LEU A 480 20.70 -38.38 -16.79
C LEU A 480 21.55 -37.16 -17.16
N CYS A 481 21.67 -36.83 -18.45
CA CYS A 481 22.37 -35.63 -18.92
C CYS A 481 21.69 -34.35 -18.45
N GLU A 482 20.35 -34.28 -18.48
CA GLU A 482 19.62 -33.12 -17.97
C GLU A 482 19.70 -32.99 -16.44
N LEU A 483 19.68 -34.11 -15.71
CA LEU A 483 19.90 -34.12 -14.26
C LEU A 483 21.32 -33.71 -13.88
N HIS A 484 22.31 -34.01 -14.72
CA HIS A 484 23.68 -33.55 -14.53
C HIS A 484 23.81 -32.04 -14.79
N ARG A 485 23.13 -31.52 -15.83
CA ARG A 485 23.06 -30.08 -16.12
C ARG A 485 22.45 -29.29 -14.97
N ILE A 486 21.33 -29.78 -14.42
CA ILE A 486 20.66 -29.19 -13.25
C ILE A 486 21.57 -29.23 -12.01
N ALA A 487 22.26 -30.35 -11.75
CA ALA A 487 23.15 -30.47 -10.60
C ALA A 487 24.35 -29.51 -10.69
N ILE A 488 24.87 -29.25 -11.89
CA ILE A 488 25.92 -28.24 -12.14
C ILE A 488 25.37 -26.84 -11.86
N GLN A 489 24.18 -26.49 -12.38
CA GLN A 489 23.56 -25.19 -12.11
C GLN A 489 23.26 -24.98 -10.61
N MET A 490 22.85 -26.03 -9.89
CA MET A 490 22.64 -25.98 -8.44
C MET A 490 23.95 -25.78 -7.66
N GLU A 491 25.08 -26.34 -8.14
CA GLU A 491 26.39 -26.16 -7.51
C GLU A 491 27.00 -24.77 -7.81
N GLU A 492 26.74 -24.21 -9.00
CA GLU A 492 27.10 -22.83 -9.35
C GLU A 492 26.35 -21.83 -8.46
N LEU A 493 25.03 -22.00 -8.32
CA LEU A 493 24.20 -21.19 -7.42
C LEU A 493 24.63 -21.33 -5.95
N ARG A 494 25.04 -22.53 -5.54
CA ARG A 494 25.59 -22.77 -4.19
C ARG A 494 26.87 -21.96 -3.95
N THR A 495 27.76 -21.89 -4.94
CA THR A 495 29.02 -21.14 -4.84
C THR A 495 28.75 -19.65 -4.68
N LEU A 496 27.84 -19.09 -5.48
CA LEU A 496 27.45 -17.67 -5.42
C LEU A 496 26.82 -17.29 -4.07
N VAL A 497 25.98 -18.18 -3.52
CA VAL A 497 25.36 -17.97 -2.20
C VAL A 497 26.40 -18.02 -1.07
N VAL A 498 27.36 -18.94 -1.12
CA VAL A 498 28.45 -19.02 -0.13
C VAL A 498 29.31 -17.76 -0.18
N GLU A 499 29.62 -17.25 -1.37
CA GLU A 499 30.38 -16.03 -1.53
C GLU A 499 29.62 -14.79 -1.02
N ALA A 500 28.31 -14.70 -1.29
CA ALA A 500 27.46 -13.65 -0.74
C ALA A 500 27.40 -13.70 0.79
N ASN A 501 27.35 -14.89 1.39
CA ASN A 501 27.31 -15.04 2.85
C ASN A 501 28.67 -14.76 3.51
N ALA A 502 29.79 -15.10 2.86
CA ALA A 502 31.13 -14.74 3.31
C ALA A 502 31.36 -13.22 3.30
N ARG A 503 30.85 -12.51 2.28
CA ARG A 503 30.88 -11.04 2.22
C ARG A 503 30.08 -10.41 3.37
N ARG A 504 28.91 -10.97 3.72
CA ARG A 504 28.10 -10.56 4.88
C ARG A 504 28.88 -10.68 6.20
N GLU A 505 29.53 -11.81 6.46
CA GLU A 505 30.32 -12.01 7.69
C GLU A 505 31.48 -11.00 7.79
N SER A 506 32.10 -10.66 6.65
CA SER A 506 33.18 -9.67 6.59
C SER A 506 32.72 -8.23 6.91
N TYR A 507 31.45 -7.92 6.66
CA TYR A 507 30.86 -6.58 6.85
C TYR A 507 30.25 -6.36 8.24
N LYS A 508 30.27 -7.37 9.14
CA LYS A 508 29.72 -7.29 10.51
C LYS A 508 28.27 -6.77 10.60
N ILE A 509 27.43 -7.19 9.65
CA ILE A 509 26.05 -6.70 9.53
C ILE A 509 25.14 -7.20 10.68
N ASP A 510 25.53 -8.25 11.41
CA ASP A 510 24.73 -8.90 12.48
C ASP A 510 24.61 -8.10 13.80
N ASP A 511 25.26 -6.93 13.94
CA ASP A 511 25.23 -6.13 15.18
C ASP A 511 24.00 -5.18 15.31
N CYS A 512 23.10 -5.09 14.31
CA CYS A 512 21.91 -4.23 14.36
C CYS A 512 20.66 -4.96 14.87
N LYS A 513 20.20 -4.64 16.09
CA LYS A 513 18.91 -5.12 16.65
C LYS A 513 17.78 -4.11 16.40
N PRO A 514 16.55 -4.55 16.03
CA PRO A 514 15.37 -3.68 16.02
C PRO A 514 14.96 -3.31 17.45
N SER A 515 14.66 -2.02 17.70
CA SER A 515 14.03 -1.58 18.94
C SER A 515 12.51 -1.70 18.83
N PHE A 516 11.86 -2.43 19.73
CA PHE A 516 10.39 -2.44 19.85
C PHE A 516 9.88 -1.03 20.21
N VAL A 517 8.96 -0.48 19.41
CA VAL A 517 8.45 0.90 19.58
C VAL A 517 7.12 0.89 20.34
N GLY A 518 7.14 1.40 21.58
CA GLY A 518 5.93 1.71 22.34
C GLY A 518 5.24 2.99 21.85
N VAL A 519 3.97 3.19 22.22
CA VAL A 519 3.28 4.48 22.00
C VAL A 519 3.93 5.56 22.87
N ASP A 520 4.27 6.69 22.27
CA ASP A 520 4.86 7.84 22.94
C ASP A 520 3.86 8.40 23.97
N PRO A 521 4.17 8.34 25.28
CA PRO A 521 3.25 8.80 26.33
C PRO A 521 2.84 10.27 26.18
N ARG A 522 3.70 11.09 25.56
CA ARG A 522 3.44 12.52 25.30
C ARG A 522 2.28 12.73 24.32
N LEU A 523 2.02 11.76 23.45
CA LEU A 523 0.88 11.81 22.53
C LEU A 523 -0.45 11.66 23.28
N SER A 524 -0.48 10.76 24.27
CA SER A 524 -1.65 10.54 25.14
C SER A 524 -2.04 11.82 25.87
N ALA A 525 -1.06 12.57 26.40
CA ALA A 525 -1.30 13.84 27.07
C ALA A 525 -1.89 14.93 26.15
N VAL A 526 -1.58 14.92 24.85
CA VAL A 526 -2.10 15.89 23.87
C VAL A 526 -3.57 15.61 23.49
N TYR A 527 -4.02 14.35 23.56
CA TYR A 527 -5.37 13.94 23.14
C TYR A 527 -6.33 13.58 24.29
N GLN A 528 -5.84 13.17 25.47
CA GLN A 528 -6.69 12.69 26.58
C GLN A 528 -7.12 13.78 27.57
N GLU A 529 -6.39 14.89 27.70
CA GLU A 529 -6.68 15.90 28.71
C GLU A 529 -7.40 17.12 28.13
N ALA A 530 -8.65 17.36 28.53
CA ALA A 530 -9.35 18.61 28.21
C ALA A 530 -8.61 19.85 28.73
N THR A 531 -7.72 19.67 29.73
CA THR A 531 -6.83 20.66 30.33
C THR A 531 -5.54 20.92 29.55
N SER A 532 -5.15 20.06 28.60
CA SER A 532 -3.93 20.22 27.78
C SER A 532 -4.19 20.86 26.40
N LEU A 533 -5.46 21.06 26.06
CA LEU A 533 -5.90 21.64 24.79
C LEU A 533 -5.57 23.14 24.72
N VAL A 534 -4.67 23.48 23.82
CA VAL A 534 -4.11 24.83 23.71
C VAL A 534 -5.05 25.79 22.98
N GLY A 535 -5.37 26.93 23.60
CA GLY A 535 -6.04 28.06 22.95
C GLY A 535 -7.56 27.91 22.76
N ILE A 536 -8.18 26.91 23.39
CA ILE A 536 -9.61 26.61 23.23
C ILE A 536 -10.50 27.28 24.28
N ASP A 537 -9.97 27.67 25.45
CA ASP A 537 -10.78 28.20 26.55
C ASP A 537 -11.61 29.43 26.15
N GLY A 538 -11.02 30.43 25.50
CA GLY A 538 -11.73 31.63 25.04
C GLY A 538 -12.89 31.31 24.08
N PRO A 539 -12.62 30.67 22.92
CA PRO A 539 -13.64 30.20 21.99
C PRO A 539 -14.74 29.35 22.65
N ARG A 540 -14.37 28.44 23.56
CA ARG A 540 -15.31 27.57 24.28
C ARG A 540 -16.27 28.40 25.12
N GLU A 541 -15.76 29.37 25.88
CA GLU A 541 -16.60 30.25 26.71
C GLU A 541 -17.54 31.10 25.86
N GLU A 542 -17.05 31.66 24.75
CA GLU A 542 -17.85 32.49 23.86
C GLU A 542 -19.04 31.72 23.26
N VAL A 543 -18.77 30.56 22.65
CA VAL A 543 -19.81 29.72 22.03
C VAL A 543 -20.76 29.15 23.10
N ALA A 544 -20.25 28.75 24.26
CA ALA A 544 -21.08 28.29 25.36
C ALA A 544 -22.03 29.40 25.85
N ASN A 545 -21.57 30.64 25.96
CA ASN A 545 -22.39 31.79 26.34
C ASN A 545 -23.48 32.08 25.30
N TRP A 546 -23.18 31.93 24.00
CA TRP A 546 -24.19 32.08 22.94
C TRP A 546 -25.29 31.01 23.03
N LEU A 547 -24.93 29.79 23.42
CA LEU A 547 -25.87 28.68 23.56
C LEU A 547 -26.67 28.71 24.86
N MET A 548 -26.14 29.34 25.91
CA MET A 548 -26.77 29.44 27.24
C MET A 548 -27.57 30.74 27.44
N ASP A 549 -27.99 31.39 26.37
CA ASP A 549 -28.87 32.57 26.46
C ASP A 549 -30.25 32.24 27.08
N THR A 550 -30.96 33.29 27.50
CA THR A 550 -32.28 33.17 28.15
C THR A 550 -33.43 32.92 27.16
N GLN A 551 -33.14 32.79 25.86
CA GLN A 551 -34.18 32.64 24.84
C GLN A 551 -34.75 31.22 24.83
N LYS A 552 -36.08 31.12 24.82
CA LYS A 552 -36.80 29.84 24.84
C LYS A 552 -37.00 29.19 23.46
N LYS A 553 -36.72 29.90 22.37
CA LYS A 553 -36.78 29.36 21.00
C LYS A 553 -35.62 28.41 20.70
N LEU A 554 -35.78 27.55 19.69
CA LEU A 554 -34.71 26.75 19.08
C LEU A 554 -33.66 27.69 18.50
N LYS A 555 -32.39 27.40 18.81
CA LYS A 555 -31.25 28.15 18.30
C LYS A 555 -30.24 27.20 17.71
N VAL A 556 -29.82 27.49 16.48
CA VAL A 556 -28.76 26.77 15.76
C VAL A 556 -27.53 27.66 15.75
N VAL A 557 -26.40 27.17 16.24
CA VAL A 557 -25.10 27.85 16.19
C VAL A 557 -24.19 27.06 15.26
N SER A 558 -23.67 27.72 14.24
CA SER A 558 -22.78 27.10 13.25
C SER A 558 -21.33 27.50 13.50
N VAL A 559 -20.44 26.53 13.64
CA VAL A 559 -18.99 26.71 13.75
C VAL A 559 -18.36 26.46 12.37
N VAL A 560 -17.81 27.51 11.77
CA VAL A 560 -17.31 27.50 10.39
C VAL A 560 -15.80 27.69 10.37
N GLY A 561 -15.11 26.96 9.50
CA GLY A 561 -13.69 27.18 9.28
C GLY A 561 -13.04 26.10 8.43
N PHE A 562 -11.84 26.41 7.94
CA PHE A 562 -10.99 25.50 7.17
C PHE A 562 -10.74 24.15 7.88
N GLY A 563 -10.43 23.11 7.10
CA GLY A 563 -10.09 21.77 7.60
C GLY A 563 -8.88 21.80 8.54
N GLY A 564 -8.88 20.97 9.59
CA GLY A 564 -7.74 20.89 10.52
C GLY A 564 -7.62 22.04 11.55
N LEU A 565 -8.58 22.97 11.61
CA LEU A 565 -8.62 24.05 12.62
C LEU A 565 -9.08 23.60 14.02
N GLY A 566 -9.64 22.39 14.15
CA GLY A 566 -10.14 21.87 15.43
C GLY A 566 -11.62 22.18 15.72
N LYS A 567 -12.45 22.36 14.69
CA LYS A 567 -13.91 22.62 14.83
C LYS A 567 -14.62 21.55 15.67
N THR A 568 -14.41 20.28 15.32
CA THR A 568 -14.92 19.12 16.08
C THR A 568 -14.48 19.17 17.54
N THR A 569 -13.21 19.52 17.79
CA THR A 569 -12.66 19.65 19.14
C THR A 569 -13.35 20.76 19.94
N LEU A 570 -13.54 21.94 19.34
CA LEU A 570 -14.26 23.05 19.98
C LEU A 570 -15.71 22.67 20.29
N SER A 571 -16.45 22.12 19.32
CA SER A 571 -17.84 21.71 19.51
C SER A 571 -18.00 20.62 20.56
N LYS A 572 -17.06 19.67 20.63
CA LYS A 572 -17.04 18.63 21.67
C LYS A 572 -16.79 19.22 23.05
N GLN A 573 -15.85 20.16 23.18
CA GLN A 573 -15.58 20.87 24.44
C GLN A 573 -16.79 21.70 24.92
N VAL A 574 -17.46 22.38 24.01
CA VAL A 574 -18.70 23.12 24.32
C VAL A 574 -19.81 22.13 24.72
N TYR A 575 -20.01 21.06 23.96
CA TYR A 575 -20.99 20.01 24.24
C TYR A 575 -20.79 19.42 25.64
N ASP A 576 -19.57 18.99 25.96
CA ASP A 576 -19.25 18.38 27.25
C ASP A 576 -19.46 19.35 28.43
N LYS A 577 -19.24 20.65 28.20
CA LYS A 577 -19.49 21.69 29.20
C LYS A 577 -20.98 21.92 29.46
N ILE A 578 -21.80 22.03 28.41
CA ILE A 578 -23.20 22.48 28.56
C ILE A 578 -24.21 21.32 28.64
N ARG A 579 -23.85 20.10 28.23
CA ARG A 579 -24.78 18.94 28.13
C ARG A 579 -25.59 18.66 29.40
N GLY A 580 -25.05 18.97 30.58
CA GLY A 580 -25.74 18.78 31.86
C GLY A 580 -27.03 19.60 32.03
N HIS A 581 -27.24 20.63 31.20
CA HIS A 581 -28.44 21.48 31.24
C HIS A 581 -29.58 21.00 30.32
N PHE A 582 -29.37 19.90 29.59
CA PHE A 582 -30.28 19.39 28.56
C PHE A 582 -30.73 17.96 28.91
N LYS A 583 -32.01 17.65 28.67
CA LYS A 583 -32.61 16.35 29.00
C LYS A 583 -32.27 15.28 27.96
N SER A 584 -32.08 15.70 26.71
CA SER A 584 -31.73 14.83 25.59
C SER A 584 -30.53 15.41 24.86
N VAL A 585 -29.48 14.62 24.72
CA VAL A 585 -28.21 15.07 24.13
C VAL A 585 -27.70 14.07 23.10
N ALA A 586 -27.24 14.56 21.95
CA ALA A 586 -26.65 13.71 20.92
C ALA A 586 -25.48 14.43 20.24
N PHE A 587 -24.46 13.65 19.89
CA PHE A 587 -23.32 14.11 19.08
C PHE A 587 -23.16 13.15 17.91
N ILE A 588 -23.25 13.65 16.68
CA ILE A 588 -23.26 12.83 15.46
C ILE A 588 -22.34 13.45 14.43
N SER A 589 -21.46 12.64 13.84
CA SER A 589 -20.71 13.02 12.65
C SER A 589 -21.49 12.69 11.38
N VAL A 590 -21.43 13.60 10.41
CA VAL A 590 -22.07 13.51 9.11
C VAL A 590 -20.99 13.32 8.05
N SER A 591 -21.07 12.23 7.28
CA SER A 591 -20.13 11.97 6.20
C SER A 591 -20.35 12.93 5.02
N GLN A 592 -19.36 13.05 4.13
CA GLN A 592 -19.47 13.91 2.94
C GLN A 592 -20.65 13.54 2.02
N LYS A 593 -20.97 12.25 1.93
CA LYS A 593 -22.17 11.71 1.25
C LYS A 593 -23.01 10.91 2.24
N PRO A 594 -23.91 11.56 3.00
CA PRO A 594 -24.64 10.88 4.06
C PRO A 594 -25.79 10.03 3.51
N ASP A 595 -25.87 8.76 3.92
CA ASP A 595 -27.13 8.02 3.87
C ASP A 595 -28.02 8.55 5.00
N MET A 596 -29.04 9.34 4.61
CA MET A 596 -29.91 10.03 5.54
C MET A 596 -30.70 9.06 6.45
N ARG A 597 -31.04 7.87 5.96
CA ARG A 597 -31.77 6.87 6.76
C ARG A 597 -30.86 6.32 7.85
N VAL A 598 -29.62 5.95 7.50
CA VAL A 598 -28.63 5.48 8.48
C VAL A 598 -28.30 6.57 9.50
N LEU A 599 -28.19 7.83 9.05
CA LEU A 599 -27.91 8.97 9.92
C LEU A 599 -29.01 9.22 10.95
N LEU A 600 -30.28 9.20 10.53
CA LEU A 600 -31.42 9.37 11.43
C LEU A 600 -31.57 8.19 12.41
N ASN A 601 -31.32 6.96 11.95
CA ASN A 601 -31.27 5.80 12.84
C ASN A 601 -30.14 5.91 13.89
N ARG A 602 -28.97 6.42 13.51
CA ARG A 602 -27.88 6.72 14.46
C ARG A 602 -28.32 7.77 15.49
N LEU A 603 -29.07 8.79 15.07
CA LEU A 603 -29.63 9.80 15.96
C LEU A 603 -30.64 9.20 16.95
N GLN A 604 -31.57 8.37 16.48
CA GLN A 604 -32.51 7.64 17.34
C GLN A 604 -31.76 6.79 18.39
N LEU A 605 -30.75 6.02 17.97
CA LEU A 605 -29.93 5.21 18.86
C LEU A 605 -29.19 6.05 19.91
N LYS A 606 -28.63 7.20 19.53
CA LYS A 606 -27.95 8.12 20.47
C LYS A 606 -28.90 8.77 21.46
N LEU A 607 -30.16 8.98 21.08
CA LEU A 607 -31.21 9.51 21.95
C LEU A 607 -31.90 8.42 22.79
N GLY A 608 -31.53 7.15 22.62
CA GLY A 608 -32.10 6.02 23.35
C GLY A 608 -33.51 5.62 22.91
N ILE A 609 -33.87 5.92 21.65
CA ILE A 609 -35.14 5.49 21.04
C ILE A 609 -34.97 4.05 20.54
N SER A 610 -35.92 3.17 20.86
CA SER A 610 -35.93 1.78 20.40
C SER A 610 -36.25 1.73 18.91
N VAL A 611 -35.29 1.31 18.08
CA VAL A 611 -35.46 1.17 16.63
C VAL A 611 -36.46 0.03 16.36
N SER A 612 -37.58 0.33 15.71
CA SER A 612 -38.55 -0.69 15.28
C SER A 612 -37.95 -1.55 14.16
N SER A 613 -38.23 -2.86 14.19
CA SER A 613 -37.68 -3.83 13.24
C SER A 613 -38.18 -3.58 11.82
N HIS A 614 -37.24 -3.36 10.89
CA HIS A 614 -37.32 -3.57 9.45
C HIS A 614 -38.71 -3.45 8.78
N ASP A 615 -39.30 -2.24 8.75
CA ASP A 615 -40.20 -1.76 7.66
C ASP A 615 -40.74 -0.31 7.87
N CYS A 616 -40.03 0.57 8.58
CA CYS A 616 -40.45 1.97 8.70
C CYS A 616 -40.09 2.80 7.45
N GLY A 617 -41.03 3.62 6.98
CA GLY A 617 -40.79 4.63 5.95
C GLY A 617 -39.79 5.68 6.43
N PHE A 618 -39.16 6.39 5.48
CA PHE A 618 -38.21 7.45 5.81
C PHE A 618 -38.85 8.58 6.64
N ASP A 619 -40.11 8.91 6.33
CA ASP A 619 -40.90 9.94 7.01
C ASP A 619 -41.30 9.51 8.44
N ASP A 620 -41.56 8.22 8.67
CA ASP A 620 -41.93 7.68 9.99
C ASP A 620 -40.82 7.90 11.03
N ILE A 621 -39.56 7.75 10.62
CA ILE A 621 -38.38 7.96 11.49
C ILE A 621 -38.30 9.44 11.92
N ILE A 622 -38.57 10.37 11.00
CA ILE A 622 -38.59 11.81 11.25
C ILE A 622 -39.72 12.15 12.22
N GLU A 623 -40.93 11.64 11.99
CA GLU A 623 -42.07 11.85 12.89
C GLU A 623 -41.82 11.32 14.30
N GLU A 624 -41.21 10.15 14.43
CA GLU A 624 -40.89 9.54 15.72
C GLU A 624 -39.87 10.36 16.51
N LEU A 625 -38.80 10.82 15.84
CA LEU A 625 -37.82 11.75 16.42
C LEU A 625 -38.49 13.05 16.86
N ARG A 626 -39.34 13.62 16.00
CA ARG A 626 -40.05 14.87 16.28
C ARG A 626 -40.98 14.73 17.48
N LYS A 627 -41.71 13.62 17.58
CA LYS A 627 -42.59 13.31 18.72
C LYS A 627 -41.79 13.12 20.00
N TYR A 628 -40.65 12.43 19.95
CA TYR A 628 -39.79 12.21 21.12
C TYR A 628 -39.13 13.49 21.65
N LEU A 629 -38.81 14.45 20.77
CA LEU A 629 -38.16 15.71 21.11
C LEU A 629 -39.15 16.84 21.45
N ALA A 630 -40.44 16.67 21.14
CA ALA A 630 -41.46 17.71 21.29
C ALA A 630 -41.54 18.31 22.71
N ASP A 631 -41.44 17.51 23.76
CA ASP A 631 -41.56 17.94 25.16
C ASP A 631 -40.22 18.14 25.88
N LYS A 632 -39.08 18.02 25.18
CA LYS A 632 -37.76 17.96 25.81
C LYS A 632 -36.88 19.14 25.41
N ARG A 633 -36.10 19.63 26.36
CA ARG A 633 -34.97 20.53 26.07
C ARG A 633 -33.79 19.69 25.57
N TYR A 634 -33.49 19.80 24.28
CA TYR A 634 -32.46 18.98 23.63
C TYR A 634 -31.23 19.77 23.17
N LEU A 635 -30.07 19.11 23.15
CA LEU A 635 -28.81 19.59 22.58
C LEU A 635 -28.30 18.58 21.56
N ILE A 636 -28.21 18.97 20.30
CA ILE A 636 -27.75 18.08 19.22
C ILE A 636 -26.57 18.72 18.51
N VAL A 637 -25.48 17.96 18.36
CA VAL A 637 -24.31 18.36 17.58
C VAL A 637 -24.29 17.56 16.30
N LEU A 638 -24.29 18.26 15.16
CA LEU A 638 -24.06 17.73 13.83
C LEU A 638 -22.66 18.17 13.39
N ASP A 639 -21.73 17.22 13.37
CA ASP A 639 -20.34 17.45 13.07
C ASP A 639 -20.03 17.17 11.60
N ASP A 640 -19.30 18.10 10.97
CA ASP A 640 -18.84 18.15 9.57
C ASP A 640 -19.94 18.05 8.51
N LEU A 641 -20.90 18.98 8.54
CA LEU A 641 -21.98 19.04 7.55
C LEU A 641 -21.50 19.65 6.21
N TRP A 642 -21.63 18.91 5.11
CA TRP A 642 -21.07 19.30 3.81
C TRP A 642 -22.07 19.95 2.85
N ASP A 643 -23.35 19.62 2.97
CA ASP A 643 -24.35 19.95 1.95
C ASP A 643 -25.65 20.53 2.53
N GLN A 644 -26.26 21.46 1.79
CA GLN A 644 -27.48 22.15 2.21
C GLN A 644 -28.70 21.22 2.19
N SER A 645 -28.77 20.28 1.25
CA SER A 645 -29.88 19.31 1.19
C SER A 645 -29.89 18.39 2.40
N ALA A 646 -28.71 17.94 2.86
CA ALA A 646 -28.58 17.13 4.07
C ALA A 646 -29.10 17.87 5.32
N TRP A 647 -28.78 19.17 5.46
CA TRP A 647 -29.35 20.01 6.51
C TRP A 647 -30.88 20.13 6.39
N ASN A 648 -31.38 20.46 5.19
CA ASN A 648 -32.81 20.66 4.96
C ASN A 648 -33.62 19.41 5.31
N THR A 649 -33.08 18.22 5.04
CA THR A 649 -33.74 16.96 5.40
C THR A 649 -33.62 16.65 6.90
N ILE A 650 -32.44 16.76 7.51
CA ILE A 650 -32.27 16.40 8.94
C ILE A 650 -32.99 17.39 9.87
N SER A 651 -33.07 18.66 9.48
CA SER A 651 -33.72 19.70 10.28
C SER A 651 -35.23 19.47 10.46
N LEU A 652 -35.86 18.71 9.56
CA LEU A 652 -37.27 18.31 9.69
C LEU A 652 -37.55 17.48 10.96
N ALA A 653 -36.54 16.79 11.49
CA ALA A 653 -36.65 15.98 12.70
C ALA A 653 -36.61 16.80 14.00
N PHE A 654 -36.29 18.10 13.93
CA PHE A 654 -36.08 18.96 15.10
C PHE A 654 -37.27 19.91 15.32
N PRO A 655 -38.17 19.64 16.29
CA PRO A 655 -39.30 20.51 16.55
C PRO A 655 -38.88 21.78 17.30
N GLU A 656 -39.42 22.93 16.89
CA GLU A 656 -39.48 24.12 17.74
C GLU A 656 -40.50 23.85 18.86
N ASN A 657 -40.05 23.91 20.11
CA ASN A 657 -40.84 23.49 21.26
C ASN A 657 -40.85 24.50 22.41
N GLY A 658 -40.24 25.68 22.24
CA GLY A 658 -40.22 26.70 23.30
C GLY A 658 -39.48 26.28 24.58
N ASN A 659 -38.72 25.17 24.55
CA ASN A 659 -37.99 24.63 25.71
C ASN A 659 -36.53 25.07 25.77
N GLY A 660 -36.10 26.01 24.93
CA GLY A 660 -34.72 26.48 24.86
C GLY A 660 -33.76 25.42 24.32
N SER A 661 -34.19 24.68 23.29
CA SER A 661 -33.41 23.64 22.62
C SER A 661 -32.30 24.24 21.75
N ARG A 662 -31.19 23.51 21.58
CA ARG A 662 -29.97 24.01 20.93
C ARG A 662 -29.41 23.00 19.94
N ILE A 663 -28.92 23.50 18.81
CA ILE A 663 -28.22 22.69 17.81
C ILE A 663 -26.87 23.34 17.52
N ILE A 664 -25.81 22.54 17.47
CA ILE A 664 -24.49 22.97 17.02
C ILE A 664 -24.22 22.29 15.68
N VAL A 665 -23.87 23.06 14.66
CA VAL A 665 -23.45 22.54 13.35
C VAL A 665 -21.99 22.90 13.14
N THR A 666 -21.12 21.95 12.81
CA THR A 666 -19.77 22.29 12.31
C THR A 666 -19.73 22.09 10.81
N THR A 667 -19.09 23.00 10.08
CA THR A 667 -18.95 22.88 8.62
C THR A 667 -17.72 23.62 8.10
N ARG A 668 -17.27 23.22 6.91
CA ARG A 668 -16.22 23.90 6.13
C ARG A 668 -16.83 24.91 5.15
N VAL A 669 -18.13 24.84 4.91
CA VAL A 669 -18.85 25.58 3.87
C VAL A 669 -19.69 26.69 4.52
N GLU A 670 -19.36 27.95 4.21
CA GLU A 670 -20.02 29.12 4.80
C GLU A 670 -21.51 29.21 4.42
N ASP A 671 -21.87 28.77 3.21
CA ASP A 671 -23.25 28.74 2.75
C ASP A 671 -24.11 27.77 3.58
N VAL A 672 -23.58 26.59 3.91
CA VAL A 672 -24.28 25.59 4.75
C VAL A 672 -24.54 26.15 6.14
N ALA A 673 -23.55 26.83 6.73
CA ALA A 673 -23.70 27.49 8.02
C ALA A 673 -24.74 28.60 8.02
N SER A 674 -24.77 29.39 6.94
CA SER A 674 -25.74 30.46 6.74
C SER A 674 -27.16 29.90 6.67
N VAL A 675 -27.37 28.84 5.88
CA VAL A 675 -28.66 28.15 5.79
C VAL A 675 -29.07 27.56 7.13
N ALA A 676 -28.17 26.88 7.84
CA ALA A 676 -28.47 26.26 9.14
C ALA A 676 -28.89 27.28 10.21
N CYS A 677 -28.28 28.46 10.20
CA CYS A 677 -28.60 29.56 11.11
C CYS A 677 -29.72 30.50 10.61
N HIS A 678 -30.46 30.15 9.55
CA HIS A 678 -31.49 31.01 8.94
C HIS A 678 -30.96 32.41 8.55
N ASN A 679 -29.71 32.47 8.06
CA ASN A 679 -28.96 33.68 7.72
C ASN A 679 -28.69 34.65 8.89
N ASP A 680 -28.85 34.22 10.14
CA ASP A 680 -28.45 35.02 11.30
C ASP A 680 -26.94 34.96 11.53
N ARG A 681 -26.23 36.01 11.09
CA ARG A 681 -24.77 36.14 11.28
C ARG A 681 -24.32 36.10 12.74
N LYS A 682 -25.20 36.41 13.70
CA LYS A 682 -24.87 36.35 15.13
C LYS A 682 -24.77 34.92 15.66
N CYS A 683 -25.22 33.94 14.88
CA CYS A 683 -25.17 32.53 15.23
C CYS A 683 -24.05 31.77 14.49
N ILE A 684 -23.24 32.47 13.69
CA ILE A 684 -22.12 31.87 12.94
C ILE A 684 -20.81 32.25 13.63
N TYR A 685 -20.11 31.25 14.15
CA TYR A 685 -18.78 31.40 14.74
C TYR A 685 -17.71 31.00 13.73
N THR A 686 -16.98 31.97 13.20
CA THR A 686 -15.85 31.72 12.30
C THR A 686 -14.58 31.43 13.10
N MET A 687 -14.12 30.18 13.03
CA MET A 687 -12.94 29.72 13.75
C MET A 687 -11.67 30.29 13.14
N LYS A 688 -10.81 30.88 13.98
CA LYS A 688 -9.54 31.48 13.57
C LYS A 688 -8.38 30.50 13.82
N PRO A 689 -7.28 30.58 13.06
CA PRO A 689 -6.04 29.86 13.36
C PRO A 689 -5.49 30.22 14.75
N LEU A 690 -4.67 29.32 15.31
CA LEU A 690 -4.00 29.57 16.59
C LEU A 690 -3.05 30.76 16.47
N ASN A 691 -2.99 31.57 17.53
CA ASN A 691 -1.98 32.61 17.65
C ASN A 691 -0.58 32.00 17.86
N GLU A 692 0.46 32.79 17.65
CA GLU A 692 1.84 32.33 17.69
C GLU A 692 2.22 31.67 19.04
N GLN A 693 1.73 32.22 20.16
CA GLN A 693 2.01 31.69 21.49
C GLN A 693 1.40 30.29 21.68
N ASN A 694 0.14 30.13 21.29
CA ASN A 694 -0.58 28.86 21.34
C ASN A 694 0.03 27.83 20.37
N SER A 695 0.42 28.25 19.16
CA SER A 695 1.12 27.38 18.20
C SER A 695 2.45 26.88 18.74
N ARG A 696 3.25 27.75 19.39
CA ARG A 696 4.52 27.38 20.03
C ARG A 696 4.31 26.40 21.19
N MET A 697 3.28 26.61 21.99
CA MET A 697 2.97 25.74 23.12
C MET A 697 2.54 24.34 22.64
N LEU A 698 1.64 24.25 21.66
CA LEU A 698 1.21 22.98 21.06
C LEU A 698 2.39 22.20 20.46
N PHE A 699 3.25 22.88 19.70
CA PHE A 699 4.45 22.29 19.12
C PHE A 699 5.44 21.81 20.19
N SER A 700 5.71 22.63 21.20
CA SER A 700 6.69 22.31 22.23
C SER A 700 6.22 21.16 23.12
N ASN A 701 4.94 21.14 23.49
CA ASN A 701 4.36 20.05 24.27
C ASN A 701 4.53 18.70 23.56
N ARG A 702 4.37 18.68 22.22
CA ARG A 702 4.54 17.45 21.44
C ARG A 702 6.00 17.03 21.27
N VAL A 703 6.90 17.97 20.95
CA VAL A 703 8.31 17.65 20.64
C VAL A 703 9.14 17.44 21.89
N PHE A 704 8.99 18.30 22.89
CA PHE A 704 9.85 18.38 24.07
C PHE A 704 9.17 17.87 25.36
N GLY A 705 7.83 17.85 25.40
CA GLY A 705 7.04 17.56 26.62
C GLY A 705 6.60 18.85 27.33
N SER A 706 5.68 18.74 28.29
CA SER A 706 5.05 19.88 29.01
C SER A 706 6.01 20.70 29.88
N GLU A 707 7.16 20.15 30.26
CA GLU A 707 8.11 20.77 31.21
C GLU A 707 9.39 21.32 30.55
N VAL A 708 9.66 21.00 29.28
CA VAL A 708 10.95 21.29 28.64
C VAL A 708 10.83 22.41 27.61
N VAL A 709 11.53 23.52 27.86
CA VAL A 709 11.62 24.66 26.94
C VAL A 709 12.44 24.29 25.71
N CYS A 710 11.97 24.71 24.52
CA CYS A 710 12.67 24.50 23.25
C CYS A 710 14.15 24.95 23.34
N PRO A 711 15.12 24.08 22.99
CA PRO A 711 16.54 24.41 23.07
C PRO A 711 16.88 25.68 22.25
N PRO A 712 17.76 26.57 22.76
CA PRO A 712 18.04 27.85 22.11
C PRO A 712 18.50 27.71 20.65
N TYR A 713 19.28 26.67 20.35
CA TYR A 713 19.82 26.42 19.01
C TYR A 713 18.78 25.92 17.98
N LEU A 714 17.57 25.53 18.41
CA LEU A 714 16.46 25.13 17.52
C LEU A 714 15.36 26.18 17.43
N LYS A 715 15.38 27.21 18.30
CA LYS A 715 14.30 28.18 18.46
C LYS A 715 13.96 28.93 17.17
N ASP A 716 14.98 29.32 16.41
CA ASP A 716 14.83 30.06 15.16
C ASP A 716 14.18 29.18 14.08
N VAL A 717 14.68 27.96 13.93
CA VAL A 717 14.17 26.97 12.96
C VAL A 717 12.74 26.56 13.31
N ALA A 718 12.45 26.35 14.60
CA ALA A 718 11.12 26.05 15.11
C ALA A 718 10.12 27.20 14.81
N ALA A 719 10.53 28.45 15.00
CA ALA A 719 9.69 29.62 14.70
C ALA A 719 9.38 29.73 13.20
N GLU A 720 10.35 29.46 12.33
CA GLU A 720 10.14 29.43 10.88
C GLU A 720 9.22 28.29 10.45
N ILE A 721 9.37 27.08 11.03
CA ILE A 721 8.47 25.95 10.77
C ILE A 721 7.04 26.30 11.20
N LEU A 722 6.86 26.87 12.39
CA LEU A 722 5.55 27.28 12.90
C LEU A 722 4.90 28.35 12.03
N LYS A 723 5.68 29.30 11.52
CA LYS A 723 5.21 30.31 10.56
C LYS A 723 4.70 29.65 9.28
N LYS A 724 5.36 28.59 8.80
CA LYS A 724 4.91 27.75 7.66
C LYS A 724 3.78 26.79 8.00
N CYS A 725 3.38 26.63 9.26
CA CYS A 725 2.18 25.86 9.60
C CYS A 725 0.92 26.75 9.68
N GLY A 726 1.06 28.08 9.54
CA GLY A 726 -0.07 29.02 9.44
C GLY A 726 -1.02 29.02 10.64
N GLY A 727 -0.56 28.56 11.82
CA GLY A 727 -1.40 28.43 13.02
C GLY A 727 -2.43 27.29 12.96
N LEU A 728 -2.34 26.37 12.00
CA LEU A 728 -3.24 25.22 11.89
C LEU A 728 -2.84 24.10 12.88
N PRO A 729 -3.70 23.72 13.85
CA PRO A 729 -3.39 22.68 14.82
C PRO A 729 -2.96 21.35 14.20
N LEU A 730 -3.66 20.88 13.15
CA LEU A 730 -3.32 19.61 12.48
C LEU A 730 -1.94 19.67 11.80
N ALA A 731 -1.62 20.77 11.13
CA ALA A 731 -0.30 20.95 10.50
C ALA A 731 0.82 20.98 11.55
N ILE A 732 0.59 21.72 12.65
CA ILE A 732 1.54 21.84 13.76
C ILE A 732 1.79 20.47 14.38
N ILE A 733 0.73 19.71 14.71
CA ILE A 733 0.89 18.42 15.40
C ILE A 733 1.54 17.38 14.48
N THR A 734 1.19 17.34 13.19
CA THR A 734 1.77 16.40 12.23
C THR A 734 3.28 16.63 12.04
N ILE A 735 3.72 17.88 11.90
CA ILE A 735 5.16 18.19 11.79
C ILE A 735 5.88 18.03 13.12
N ALA A 736 5.27 18.44 14.23
CA ALA A 736 5.84 18.22 15.56
C ALA A 736 6.04 16.72 15.86
N SER A 737 5.07 15.88 15.48
CA SER A 737 5.15 14.43 15.64
C SER A 737 6.24 13.81 14.77
N LEU A 738 6.41 14.27 13.52
CA LEU A 738 7.52 13.83 12.65
C LEU A 738 8.90 14.16 13.28
N LEU A 739 9.04 15.35 13.86
CA LEU A 739 10.27 15.79 14.52
C LEU A 739 10.50 15.10 15.87
N ALA A 740 9.44 14.68 16.55
CA ALA A 740 9.53 14.01 17.86
C ALA A 740 10.04 12.56 17.75
N THR A 741 9.85 11.90 16.60
CA THR A 741 10.26 10.52 16.34
C THR A 741 11.67 10.38 15.78
N GLN A 742 12.39 11.48 15.50
CA GLN A 742 13.70 11.45 14.84
C GLN A 742 14.83 12.09 15.68
N VAL A 743 16.08 11.85 15.26
CA VAL A 743 17.30 12.38 15.90
C VAL A 743 17.25 13.91 15.94
N ARG A 744 17.47 14.50 17.12
CA ARG A 744 17.40 15.96 17.38
C ARG A 744 18.61 16.72 16.82
N SER A 745 18.77 16.72 15.50
CA SER A 745 19.82 17.44 14.78
C SER A 745 19.29 18.71 14.12
N ARG A 746 20.00 19.82 14.29
CA ARG A 746 19.66 21.11 13.64
C ARG A 746 19.64 21.00 12.11
N LYS A 747 20.60 20.28 11.51
CA LYS A 747 20.68 20.06 10.05
C LYS A 747 19.40 19.38 9.51
N HIS A 748 18.88 18.44 10.27
CA HIS A 748 17.67 17.71 9.91
C HIS A 748 16.41 18.60 9.99
N TRP A 749 16.27 19.39 11.05
CA TRP A 749 15.18 20.37 11.17
C TRP A 749 15.21 21.41 10.05
N GLU A 750 16.41 21.84 9.64
CA GLU A 750 16.59 22.75 8.51
C GLU A 750 16.20 22.10 7.16
N SER A 751 16.38 20.78 7.01
CA SER A 751 15.93 20.03 5.84
C SER A 751 14.39 20.00 5.74
N ILE A 752 13.71 19.62 6.82
CA ILE A 752 12.24 19.64 6.89
C ILE A 752 11.70 21.05 6.63
N ARG A 753 12.33 22.07 7.22
CA ARG A 753 12.01 23.47 6.96
C ARG A 753 12.10 23.83 5.48
N LYS A 754 13.14 23.39 4.75
CA LYS A 754 13.30 23.66 3.31
C LYS A 754 12.20 22.97 2.50
N SER A 755 11.85 21.74 2.85
CA SER A 755 10.84 20.93 2.16
C SER A 755 9.40 21.46 2.30
N LEU A 756 9.10 22.24 3.36
CA LEU A 756 7.76 22.82 3.59
C LEU A 756 7.34 23.94 2.62
N GLY A 757 8.20 24.36 1.66
CA GLY A 757 7.87 25.39 0.66
C GLY A 757 7.71 26.81 1.24
N ALA A 758 7.37 27.82 0.43
CA ALA A 758 7.09 29.19 0.87
C ALA A 758 5.57 29.43 0.92
N GLN A 759 5.03 29.89 2.05
CA GLN A 759 3.60 30.16 2.21
C GLN A 759 3.23 31.61 1.91
N SER A 760 2.01 31.79 1.36
CA SER A 760 1.35 33.10 1.28
C SER A 760 0.71 33.44 2.63
N ALA A 761 0.89 34.67 3.11
CA ALA A 761 0.53 35.10 4.47
C ALA A 761 -0.99 35.30 4.71
N THR A 762 -1.86 34.97 3.75
CA THR A 762 -3.29 35.25 3.81
C THR A 762 -4.10 34.06 3.28
N ASN A 763 -4.69 33.32 4.22
CA ASN A 763 -5.56 32.14 4.10
C ASN A 763 -4.86 30.85 3.60
N PRO A 764 -4.74 29.81 4.47
CA PRO A 764 -4.17 28.53 4.05
C PRO A 764 -5.06 27.87 2.99
N SER A 765 -4.45 27.52 1.86
CA SER A 765 -5.13 26.80 0.76
C SER A 765 -5.10 25.28 0.99
N LEU A 766 -6.06 24.54 0.43
CA LEU A 766 -6.08 23.06 0.45
C LEU A 766 -4.77 22.45 -0.10
N LYS A 767 -4.15 23.11 -1.07
CA LYS A 767 -2.89 22.68 -1.70
C LYS A 767 -1.71 22.78 -0.74
N GLU A 768 -1.63 23.84 0.06
CA GLU A 768 -0.58 24.00 1.07
C GLU A 768 -0.72 22.98 2.20
N MET A 769 -1.95 22.68 2.64
CA MET A 769 -2.17 21.66 3.66
C MET A 769 -1.83 20.26 3.15
N ASN A 770 -2.21 19.92 1.91
CA ASN A 770 -1.82 18.64 1.30
C ASN A 770 -0.30 18.50 1.17
N ASN A 771 0.44 19.58 0.91
CA ASN A 771 1.91 19.53 0.89
C ASN A 771 2.50 19.19 2.27
N ILE A 772 1.93 19.74 3.34
CA ILE A 772 2.36 19.45 4.72
C ILE A 772 2.09 17.99 5.09
N LEU A 773 0.89 17.48 4.77
CA LEU A 773 0.55 16.07 5.06
C LEU A 773 1.37 15.10 4.20
N ASN A 774 1.55 15.42 2.92
CA ASN A 774 2.38 14.64 2.00
C ASN A 774 3.85 14.60 2.45
N LEU A 775 4.36 15.65 3.10
CA LEU A 775 5.70 15.64 3.68
C LEU A 775 5.84 14.53 4.72
N SER A 776 4.87 14.38 5.62
CA SER A 776 4.90 13.29 6.60
C SER A 776 4.83 11.92 5.93
N TYR A 777 4.04 11.76 4.86
CA TYR A 777 4.01 10.52 4.07
C TYR A 777 5.35 10.22 3.37
N THR A 778 6.01 11.23 2.79
CA THR A 778 7.32 11.05 2.14
C THR A 778 8.44 10.64 3.09
N HIS A 779 8.32 10.98 4.38
CA HIS A 779 9.27 10.63 5.43
C HIS A 779 8.86 9.37 6.20
N LEU A 780 7.86 8.63 5.72
CA LEU A 780 7.40 7.39 6.32
C LEU A 780 8.24 6.20 5.81
N PRO A 781 8.72 5.30 6.70
CA PRO A 781 9.42 4.08 6.32
C PRO A 781 8.60 3.25 5.33
N LEU A 782 9.29 2.54 4.45
CA LEU A 782 8.66 1.81 3.33
C LEU A 782 7.64 0.78 3.79
N HIS A 783 7.98 0.02 4.85
CA HIS A 783 7.08 -0.97 5.45
C HIS A 783 5.81 -0.33 6.03
N LEU A 784 5.89 0.92 6.53
CA LEU A 784 4.73 1.65 7.03
C LEU A 784 3.90 2.32 5.94
N ARG A 785 4.47 2.60 4.75
CA ARG A 785 3.72 3.22 3.65
C ARG A 785 2.61 2.31 3.14
N ALA A 786 2.89 1.02 2.97
CA ALA A 786 1.87 0.04 2.59
C ALA A 786 0.77 -0.06 3.66
N CYS A 787 1.17 -0.17 4.94
CA CYS A 787 0.26 -0.18 6.09
C CYS A 787 -0.63 1.07 6.16
N PHE A 788 -0.06 2.25 5.90
CA PHE A 788 -0.77 3.53 5.89
C PHE A 788 -1.74 3.66 4.71
N LEU A 789 -1.32 3.28 3.49
CA LEU A 789 -2.21 3.29 2.33
C LEU A 789 -3.37 2.30 2.49
N TYR A 790 -3.13 1.17 3.16
CA TYR A 790 -4.16 0.16 3.44
C TYR A 790 -5.34 0.69 4.24
N LEU A 791 -5.13 1.75 5.03
CA LEU A 791 -6.21 2.41 5.77
C LEU A 791 -7.27 3.06 4.87
N GLY A 792 -6.96 3.29 3.59
CA GLY A 792 -7.91 3.81 2.59
C GLY A 792 -9.13 2.91 2.36
N MET A 793 -9.05 1.63 2.75
CA MET A 793 -10.19 0.70 2.71
C MET A 793 -11.30 1.05 3.69
N TYR A 794 -11.01 1.85 4.72
CA TYR A 794 -11.98 2.22 5.74
C TYR A 794 -12.71 3.51 5.38
N PRO A 795 -14.03 3.59 5.62
CA PRO A 795 -14.77 4.83 5.41
C PRO A 795 -14.40 5.88 6.46
N GLU A 796 -14.76 7.14 6.19
CA GLU A 796 -14.64 8.26 7.12
C GLU A 796 -15.22 7.92 8.51
N ASP A 797 -14.57 8.42 9.57
CA ASP A 797 -14.92 8.21 10.98
C ASP A 797 -15.02 6.76 11.48
N HIS A 798 -14.55 5.78 10.69
CA HIS A 798 -14.62 4.38 11.09
C HIS A 798 -13.66 4.08 12.24
N ILE A 799 -14.16 3.40 13.28
CA ILE A 799 -13.34 2.90 14.37
C ILE A 799 -12.65 1.61 13.92
N ILE A 800 -11.34 1.68 13.71
CA ILE A 800 -10.50 0.57 13.25
C ILE A 800 -9.82 -0.06 14.47
N TRP A 801 -10.04 -1.35 14.68
CA TRP A 801 -9.42 -2.07 15.79
C TRP A 801 -7.99 -2.51 15.43
N ARG A 802 -7.03 -2.23 16.33
CA ARG A 802 -5.59 -2.48 16.10
C ARG A 802 -5.30 -3.92 15.69
N ASP A 803 -5.69 -4.88 16.53
CA ASP A 803 -5.30 -6.28 16.33
C ASP A 803 -5.85 -6.85 15.01
N HIS A 804 -7.00 -6.36 14.55
CA HIS A 804 -7.52 -6.71 13.23
C HIS A 804 -6.69 -6.13 12.09
N LEU A 805 -6.37 -4.84 12.19
CA LEU A 805 -5.59 -4.13 11.18
C LEU A 805 -4.19 -4.74 11.06
N VAL A 806 -3.57 -5.09 12.18
CA VAL A 806 -2.27 -5.78 12.22
C VAL A 806 -2.34 -7.13 11.51
N ARG A 807 -3.36 -7.94 11.78
CA ARG A 807 -3.54 -9.23 11.10
C ARG A 807 -3.79 -9.09 9.61
N GLN A 808 -4.51 -8.05 9.19
CA GLN A 808 -4.66 -7.72 7.77
C GLN A 808 -3.30 -7.38 7.14
N TRP A 809 -2.49 -6.54 7.78
CA TRP A 809 -1.16 -6.20 7.27
C TRP A 809 -0.26 -7.44 7.16
N ILE A 810 -0.35 -8.36 8.12
CA ILE A 810 0.35 -9.65 8.05
C ILE A 810 -0.16 -10.46 6.84
N ALA A 811 -1.48 -10.52 6.63
CA ALA A 811 -2.09 -11.28 5.53
C ALA A 811 -1.75 -10.73 4.13
N GLU A 812 -1.56 -9.41 4.02
CA GLU A 812 -1.07 -8.79 2.79
C GLU A 812 0.44 -8.98 2.59
N GLY A 813 1.15 -9.40 3.63
CA GLY A 813 2.61 -9.54 3.63
C GLY A 813 3.36 -8.23 3.86
N PHE A 814 2.71 -7.23 4.47
CA PHE A 814 3.36 -5.95 4.82
C PHE A 814 4.25 -6.06 6.07
N VAL A 815 4.13 -7.16 6.82
CA VAL A 815 4.90 -7.44 8.03
C VAL A 815 5.74 -8.70 7.83
N SER A 816 7.07 -8.58 7.97
CA SER A 816 8.04 -9.66 7.82
C SER A 816 8.71 -10.00 9.17
N SER A 817 9.08 -11.27 9.37
CA SER A 817 9.61 -11.77 10.65
C SER A 817 11.14 -11.81 10.66
N LEU A 818 11.78 -10.87 11.35
CA LEU A 818 13.19 -11.03 11.68
C LEU A 818 13.38 -12.07 12.79
N HIS A 819 14.23 -13.07 12.54
CA HIS A 819 14.80 -13.97 13.56
C HIS A 819 13.80 -14.71 14.47
N GLY A 820 12.63 -15.09 13.94
CA GLY A 820 11.63 -15.83 14.73
C GLY A 820 10.85 -14.98 15.74
N SER A 821 10.90 -13.65 15.61
CA SER A 821 10.05 -12.72 16.35
C SER A 821 8.58 -12.85 15.91
N ASP A 822 7.63 -12.61 16.81
CA ASP A 822 6.21 -12.74 16.47
C ASP A 822 5.74 -11.63 15.53
N LEU A 823 5.09 -12.02 14.42
CA LEU A 823 4.61 -11.09 13.40
C LEU A 823 3.56 -10.12 13.93
N GLU A 824 2.73 -10.55 14.89
CA GLU A 824 1.73 -9.67 15.50
C GLU A 824 2.39 -8.56 16.33
N ASP A 825 3.49 -8.85 17.04
CA ASP A 825 4.21 -7.84 17.81
C ASP A 825 4.92 -6.81 16.91
N ILE A 826 5.50 -7.26 15.80
CA ILE A 826 6.08 -6.35 14.79
C ILE A 826 4.98 -5.47 14.20
N GLY A 827 3.84 -6.04 13.83
CA GLY A 827 2.70 -5.28 13.31
C GLY A 827 2.11 -4.31 14.34
N ARG A 828 2.05 -4.68 15.63
CA ARG A 828 1.67 -3.77 16.73
C ARG A 828 2.66 -2.60 16.84
N SER A 829 3.96 -2.84 16.69
CA SER A 829 4.98 -1.79 16.65
C SER A 829 4.76 -0.83 15.47
N TYR A 830 4.42 -1.35 14.29
CA TYR A 830 4.10 -0.53 13.11
C TYR A 830 2.88 0.36 13.34
N PHE A 831 1.84 -0.20 13.97
CA PHE A 831 0.65 0.55 14.36
C PHE A 831 0.98 1.69 15.32
N ASN A 832 1.77 1.39 16.36
CA ASN A 832 2.20 2.37 17.36
C ASN A 832 3.00 3.51 16.72
N GLU A 833 3.82 3.21 15.71
CA GLU A 833 4.58 4.24 15.01
C GLU A 833 3.68 5.18 14.19
N LEU A 834 2.66 4.66 13.50
CA LEU A 834 1.68 5.50 12.78
C LEU A 834 0.89 6.40 13.76
N VAL A 835 0.56 5.89 14.95
CA VAL A 835 -0.02 6.69 16.03
C VAL A 835 0.96 7.78 16.47
N ASN A 836 2.22 7.43 16.75
CA ASN A 836 3.25 8.37 17.20
C ASN A 836 3.50 9.49 16.19
N ARG A 837 3.35 9.22 14.90
CA ARG A 837 3.47 10.21 13.81
C ARG A 837 2.21 11.08 13.62
N SER A 838 1.17 10.90 14.44
CA SER A 838 -0.14 11.57 14.31
C SER A 838 -0.79 11.40 12.92
N MET A 839 -0.49 10.31 12.23
CA MET A 839 -1.10 9.96 10.95
C MET A 839 -2.44 9.25 11.15
N ILE A 840 -2.56 8.49 12.24
CA ILE A 840 -3.81 7.91 12.73
C ILE A 840 -4.08 8.41 14.15
N HIS A 841 -5.35 8.62 14.47
CA HIS A 841 -5.79 9.13 15.75
C HIS A 841 -6.20 7.98 16.66
N PRO A 842 -5.70 7.90 17.90
CA PRO A 842 -6.18 6.91 18.86
C PRO A 842 -7.64 7.22 19.22
N SER A 843 -8.51 6.21 19.12
CA SER A 843 -9.95 6.34 19.38
C SER A 843 -10.31 5.76 20.74
N LYS A 844 -9.93 4.50 20.99
CA LYS A 844 -10.02 3.86 22.30
C LYS A 844 -8.63 3.50 22.78
N THR A 845 -8.29 4.08 23.92
CA THR A 845 -7.07 3.77 24.68
C THR A 845 -7.49 3.10 25.97
N GLU A 846 -6.93 1.93 26.23
CA GLU A 846 -7.04 1.25 27.51
C GLU A 846 -5.62 0.83 27.89
N TYR A 847 -5.17 1.11 29.12
CA TYR A 847 -3.89 0.56 29.64
C TYR A 847 -2.62 1.13 29.05
N GLY A 848 -2.64 2.41 28.70
CA GLY A 848 -1.56 3.03 27.93
C GLY A 848 -1.42 2.49 26.50
N GLU A 849 -2.25 1.52 26.10
CA GLU A 849 -2.28 0.96 24.76
C GLU A 849 -3.48 1.45 23.96
N VAL A 850 -3.22 1.66 22.67
CA VAL A 850 -4.24 2.06 21.71
C VAL A 850 -4.88 0.80 21.14
N LEU A 851 -6.14 0.54 21.50
CA LEU A 851 -6.91 -0.62 21.03
C LEU A 851 -7.60 -0.37 19.69
N SER A 852 -7.95 0.88 19.43
CA SER A 852 -8.53 1.29 18.15
C SER A 852 -8.08 2.68 17.73
N CYS A 853 -8.07 2.92 16.42
CA CYS A 853 -7.79 4.21 15.82
C CYS A 853 -8.92 4.67 14.90
N THR A 854 -8.88 5.94 14.53
CA THR A 854 -9.63 6.56 13.45
C THR A 854 -8.65 7.32 12.55
N VAL A 855 -8.99 7.46 11.28
CA VAL A 855 -8.20 8.29 10.35
C VAL A 855 -8.90 9.65 10.25
N HIS A 856 -8.13 10.74 10.33
CA HIS A 856 -8.69 12.08 10.12
C HIS A 856 -8.97 12.27 8.63
N ASP A 857 -10.08 12.92 8.26
CA ASP A 857 -10.51 13.06 6.86
C ASP A 857 -9.43 13.60 5.93
N MET A 858 -8.67 14.62 6.33
CA MET A 858 -7.58 15.16 5.50
C MET A 858 -6.44 14.16 5.26
N MET A 859 -6.22 13.23 6.20
CA MET A 859 -5.28 12.12 6.00
C MET A 859 -5.88 11.04 5.12
N LEU A 860 -7.18 10.76 5.26
CA LEU A 860 -7.88 9.82 4.39
C LEU A 860 -7.88 10.32 2.94
N ASP A 861 -8.12 11.62 2.70
CA ASP A 861 -8.00 12.27 1.39
C ASP A 861 -6.60 12.07 0.79
N LEU A 862 -5.55 12.30 1.60
CA LEU A 862 -4.16 12.06 1.16
C LEU A 862 -3.93 10.59 0.82
N ILE A 863 -4.41 9.66 1.66
CA ILE A 863 -4.31 8.22 1.41
C ILE A 863 -4.98 7.87 0.08
N LEU A 864 -6.21 8.33 -0.15
CA LEU A 864 -6.95 8.04 -1.37
C LEU A 864 -6.27 8.62 -2.62
N ILE A 865 -5.75 9.85 -2.54
CA ILE A 865 -4.94 10.45 -3.63
C ILE A 865 -3.73 9.56 -3.94
N LYS A 866 -3.01 9.11 -2.91
CA LYS A 866 -1.83 8.25 -3.09
C LYS A 866 -2.18 6.85 -3.58
N CYS A 867 -3.31 6.28 -3.13
CA CYS A 867 -3.79 5.01 -3.63
C CYS A 867 -4.13 5.07 -5.13
N VAL A 868 -4.66 6.19 -5.63
CA VAL A 868 -4.94 6.40 -7.05
C VAL A 868 -3.65 6.62 -7.84
N GLU A 869 -2.73 7.46 -7.35
CA GLU A 869 -1.42 7.71 -8.00
C GLU A 869 -0.59 6.43 -8.13
N ASP A 870 -0.58 5.60 -7.08
CA ASP A 870 0.24 4.39 -7.00
C ASP A 870 -0.53 3.12 -7.47
N ASN A 871 -1.78 3.26 -7.90
CA ASN A 871 -2.69 2.14 -8.23
C ASN A 871 -2.74 1.05 -7.14
N PHE A 872 -2.76 1.46 -5.87
CA PHE A 872 -2.63 0.58 -4.70
C PHE A 872 -3.96 -0.03 -4.25
N LEU A 873 -5.05 0.77 -4.23
CA LEU A 873 -6.38 0.34 -3.78
C LEU A 873 -7.47 0.99 -4.64
N SER A 874 -8.49 0.20 -4.99
CA SER A 874 -9.73 0.68 -5.60
C SER A 874 -10.87 0.58 -4.58
N VAL A 875 -11.44 1.71 -4.17
CA VAL A 875 -12.45 1.77 -3.11
C VAL A 875 -13.78 2.27 -3.70
N ALA A 876 -14.87 1.52 -3.47
CA ALA A 876 -16.23 1.93 -3.84
C ALA A 876 -17.10 2.12 -2.60
N TYR A 877 -17.73 3.30 -2.50
CA TYR A 877 -18.49 3.71 -1.32
C TYR A 877 -20.01 3.56 -1.48
N ASN A 878 -20.51 3.19 -2.65
CA ASN A 878 -21.94 3.00 -2.92
C ASN A 878 -22.18 1.93 -4.01
N SER A 879 -23.45 1.58 -4.19
CA SER A 879 -23.90 0.60 -5.18
C SER A 879 -23.62 1.02 -6.62
N GLU A 880 -23.54 2.32 -6.93
CA GLU A 880 -23.20 2.82 -8.27
C GLU A 880 -21.71 2.72 -8.57
N ASP A 881 -20.85 2.97 -7.59
CA ASP A 881 -19.39 2.81 -7.66
C ASP A 881 -19.02 1.31 -7.73
N MET A 882 -19.73 0.47 -6.97
CA MET A 882 -19.66 -0.99 -7.10
C MET A 882 -20.11 -1.46 -8.49
N ALA A 883 -21.16 -0.86 -9.07
CA ALA A 883 -21.63 -1.19 -10.43
C ALA A 883 -20.69 -0.68 -11.55
N ARG A 884 -19.78 0.26 -11.24
CA ARG A 884 -18.71 0.71 -12.14
C ARG A 884 -17.48 -0.20 -12.07
N LEU A 885 -17.12 -0.69 -10.89
CA LEU A 885 -16.05 -1.69 -10.70
C LEU A 885 -16.47 -3.09 -11.17
N MET A 886 -17.75 -3.42 -11.02
CA MET A 886 -18.35 -4.69 -11.42
C MET A 886 -19.45 -4.38 -12.44
N HIS A 887 -19.16 -4.51 -13.73
CA HIS A 887 -20.12 -4.29 -14.83
C HIS A 887 -21.49 -4.94 -14.51
N GLY A 888 -22.49 -4.15 -14.06
CA GLY A 888 -23.89 -4.55 -14.11
C GLY A 888 -24.71 -4.63 -12.81
N CYS A 889 -24.23 -4.22 -11.63
CA CYS A 889 -25.04 -4.31 -10.40
C CYS A 889 -25.92 -3.08 -10.13
N LYS A 890 -26.97 -2.83 -10.94
CA LYS A 890 -28.04 -1.89 -10.55
C LYS A 890 -29.19 -2.64 -9.85
N GLY A 891 -29.49 -2.25 -8.61
CA GLY A 891 -30.82 -2.41 -7.99
C GLY A 891 -31.20 -3.79 -7.45
N LYS A 892 -30.31 -4.51 -6.74
CA LYS A 892 -30.70 -5.75 -6.02
C LYS A 892 -30.33 -5.66 -4.54
N ASP A 893 -31.24 -6.12 -3.67
CA ASP A 893 -31.04 -6.35 -2.22
C ASP A 893 -29.93 -7.39 -1.89
N ILE A 894 -29.26 -7.92 -2.91
CA ILE A 894 -28.26 -8.98 -2.85
C ILE A 894 -26.99 -8.50 -3.56
N VAL A 895 -25.86 -8.51 -2.86
CA VAL A 895 -24.53 -8.28 -3.43
C VAL A 895 -23.99 -9.60 -3.96
N ASP A 896 -23.83 -9.69 -5.28
CA ASP A 896 -23.28 -10.87 -5.95
C ASP A 896 -21.75 -10.82 -5.95
N LEU A 897 -21.12 -11.75 -5.23
CA LEU A 897 -19.67 -11.90 -5.13
C LEU A 897 -19.17 -13.13 -5.91
N THR A 898 -20.00 -13.77 -6.73
CA THR A 898 -19.61 -15.00 -7.46
C THR A 898 -18.36 -14.81 -8.34
N ALA A 899 -18.16 -13.60 -8.88
CA ALA A 899 -17.00 -13.26 -9.72
C ALA A 899 -15.65 -13.26 -8.97
N ILE A 900 -15.61 -13.23 -7.63
CA ILE A 900 -14.34 -13.27 -6.88
C ILE A 900 -13.58 -14.58 -7.11
N SER A 901 -14.28 -15.66 -7.46
CA SER A 901 -13.67 -16.96 -7.78
C SER A 901 -12.72 -16.92 -8.99
N GLN A 902 -12.78 -15.86 -9.80
CA GLN A 902 -11.89 -15.64 -10.95
C GLN A 902 -10.58 -14.93 -10.58
N LEU A 903 -10.46 -14.44 -9.34
CA LEU A 903 -9.32 -13.65 -8.86
C LEU A 903 -8.31 -14.54 -8.13
N PHE A 904 -7.59 -15.39 -8.86
CA PHE A 904 -6.73 -16.42 -8.26
C PHE A 904 -5.61 -15.91 -7.34
N GLN A 905 -5.21 -14.64 -7.46
CA GLN A 905 -4.17 -14.02 -6.62
C GLN A 905 -4.74 -13.30 -5.38
N LEU A 906 -6.04 -13.39 -5.13
CA LEU A 906 -6.73 -12.68 -4.05
C LEU A 906 -6.28 -13.19 -2.68
N ARG A 907 -5.81 -12.29 -1.82
CA ARG A 907 -5.35 -12.59 -0.45
C ARG A 907 -6.34 -12.20 0.63
N CYS A 908 -7.10 -11.13 0.42
CA CYS A 908 -8.05 -10.61 1.38
C CYS A 908 -9.41 -10.31 0.75
N VAL A 909 -10.48 -10.76 1.43
CA VAL A 909 -11.86 -10.40 1.11
C VAL A 909 -12.53 -9.91 2.38
N MET A 910 -13.01 -8.67 2.37
CA MET A 910 -13.77 -8.09 3.46
C MET A 910 -15.05 -7.45 2.95
N VAL A 911 -16.18 -7.87 3.52
CA VAL A 911 -17.49 -7.39 3.13
C VAL A 911 -18.22 -6.88 4.36
N ARG A 912 -18.49 -5.57 4.37
CA ARG A 912 -19.12 -4.86 5.51
C ARG A 912 -20.44 -4.21 5.11
N VAL A 913 -21.26 -4.95 4.38
CA VAL A 913 -22.59 -4.50 3.93
C VAL A 913 -23.65 -5.08 4.86
N TYR A 914 -24.57 -4.24 5.34
CA TYR A 914 -25.80 -4.68 6.01
C TYR A 914 -26.81 -5.21 4.98
N GLY A 915 -26.46 -6.29 4.28
CA GLY A 915 -27.22 -6.82 3.15
C GLY A 915 -27.01 -8.31 2.94
N LYS A 916 -27.79 -8.88 2.02
CA LYS A 916 -27.61 -10.28 1.61
C LYS A 916 -26.42 -10.38 0.66
N ILE A 917 -25.57 -11.39 0.82
CA ILE A 917 -24.42 -11.63 -0.07
C ILE A 917 -24.47 -13.04 -0.65
N GLU A 918 -24.11 -13.18 -1.92
CA GLU A 918 -23.95 -14.47 -2.58
C GLU A 918 -22.47 -14.74 -2.86
N LEU A 919 -21.92 -15.76 -2.20
CA LEU A 919 -20.55 -16.25 -2.44
C LEU A 919 -20.51 -17.17 -3.68
N PRO A 920 -19.34 -17.31 -4.33
CA PRO A 920 -19.16 -18.32 -5.38
C PRO A 920 -19.41 -19.73 -4.84
N THR A 921 -19.78 -20.66 -5.73
CA THR A 921 -20.00 -22.07 -5.35
C THR A 921 -18.73 -22.79 -4.93
N GLU A 922 -17.56 -22.31 -5.39
CA GLU A 922 -16.24 -22.85 -5.09
C GLU A 922 -15.28 -21.72 -4.70
N LEU A 923 -14.69 -21.81 -3.51
CA LEU A 923 -13.62 -20.92 -3.04
C LEU A 923 -12.23 -21.56 -3.11
N GLY A 924 -12.13 -22.88 -3.25
CA GLY A 924 -10.89 -23.65 -3.19
C GLY A 924 -9.86 -23.28 -4.27
N LYS A 925 -10.29 -22.60 -5.34
CA LYS A 925 -9.41 -22.04 -6.38
C LYS A 925 -8.57 -20.85 -5.89
N LEU A 926 -8.98 -20.19 -4.81
CA LEU A 926 -8.30 -19.02 -4.25
C LEU A 926 -7.17 -19.44 -3.30
N VAL A 927 -6.20 -20.21 -3.81
CA VAL A 927 -5.14 -20.86 -3.01
C VAL A 927 -4.25 -19.88 -2.21
N TYR A 928 -4.27 -18.59 -2.57
CA TYR A 928 -3.55 -17.52 -1.88
C TYR A 928 -4.40 -16.74 -0.87
N LEU A 929 -5.68 -17.09 -0.69
CA LEU A 929 -6.57 -16.38 0.23
C LEU A 929 -6.16 -16.62 1.68
N GLU A 930 -5.88 -15.53 2.39
CA GLU A 930 -5.45 -15.54 3.80
C GLU A 930 -6.54 -15.01 4.74
N THR A 931 -7.35 -14.06 4.26
CA THR A 931 -8.40 -13.42 5.07
C THR A 931 -9.76 -13.41 4.37
N LEU A 932 -10.78 -13.94 5.05
CA LEU A 932 -12.18 -13.80 4.67
C LEU A 932 -12.99 -13.24 5.86
N ASP A 933 -13.46 -12.00 5.77
CA ASP A 933 -14.31 -11.36 6.78
C ASP A 933 -15.66 -10.94 6.21
N ILE A 934 -16.72 -11.61 6.63
CA ILE A 934 -18.10 -11.35 6.21
C ILE A 934 -19.05 -11.19 7.42
N GLN A 935 -18.53 -10.83 8.60
CA GLN A 935 -19.26 -10.86 9.88
C GLN A 935 -20.55 -10.02 9.93
N LYS A 936 -20.65 -8.96 9.13
CA LYS A 936 -21.81 -8.05 9.11
C LYS A 936 -22.84 -8.35 8.02
N CYS A 937 -22.59 -9.38 7.22
CA CYS A 937 -23.43 -9.75 6.08
C CYS A 937 -24.51 -10.77 6.48
N ARG A 938 -25.44 -11.06 5.56
CA ARG A 938 -26.30 -12.27 5.63
C ARG A 938 -26.03 -13.11 4.40
N LEU A 939 -25.61 -14.36 4.54
CA LEU A 939 -25.38 -15.18 3.35
C LEU A 939 -26.72 -15.63 2.73
N VAL A 940 -26.79 -15.61 1.40
CA VAL A 940 -27.92 -16.17 0.63
C VAL A 940 -27.88 -17.70 0.64
N LYS A 941 -26.68 -18.29 0.62
CA LYS A 941 -26.38 -19.74 0.65
C LYS A 941 -25.44 -20.07 1.80
N SER A 942 -25.25 -21.34 2.14
CA SER A 942 -24.21 -21.75 3.08
C SER A 942 -22.81 -21.39 2.55
N ILE A 943 -21.82 -21.37 3.45
CA ILE A 943 -20.41 -21.21 3.08
C ILE A 943 -20.01 -22.38 2.16
N PRO A 944 -19.26 -22.13 1.07
CA PRO A 944 -18.76 -23.19 0.20
C PRO A 944 -17.94 -24.22 0.99
N SER A 945 -18.24 -25.51 0.81
CA SER A 945 -17.60 -26.58 1.57
C SER A 945 -16.11 -26.72 1.28
N ASP A 946 -15.67 -26.29 0.10
CA ASP A 946 -14.27 -26.34 -0.34
C ASP A 946 -13.38 -25.26 0.31
N ILE A 947 -13.94 -24.35 1.11
CA ILE A 947 -13.17 -23.37 1.90
C ILE A 947 -12.14 -24.04 2.82
N VAL A 948 -12.40 -25.27 3.27
CA VAL A 948 -11.51 -26.03 4.16
C VAL A 948 -10.22 -26.48 3.48
N HIS A 949 -10.19 -26.47 2.14
CA HIS A 949 -9.02 -26.82 1.34
C HIS A 949 -8.09 -25.63 1.09
N LEU A 950 -8.41 -24.43 1.59
CA LEU A 950 -7.57 -23.25 1.43
C LEU A 950 -6.33 -23.33 2.32
N PRO A 951 -5.12 -23.46 1.73
CA PRO A 951 -3.91 -23.79 2.50
C PRO A 951 -3.37 -22.62 3.32
N ARG A 952 -3.75 -21.36 2.99
CA ARG A 952 -3.21 -20.15 3.62
C ARG A 952 -4.22 -19.39 4.48
N LEU A 953 -5.46 -19.84 4.56
CA LEU A 953 -6.50 -19.09 5.27
C LEU A 953 -6.17 -19.02 6.77
N SER A 954 -5.89 -17.81 7.25
CA SER A 954 -5.45 -17.52 8.61
C SER A 954 -6.50 -16.76 9.42
N TYR A 955 -7.38 -16.00 8.76
CA TYR A 955 -8.48 -15.27 9.38
C TYR A 955 -9.83 -15.65 8.73
N LEU A 956 -10.76 -16.13 9.54
CA LEU A 956 -12.13 -16.42 9.14
C LEU A 956 -13.13 -15.73 10.07
N GLY A 957 -13.80 -14.71 9.53
CA GLY A 957 -14.88 -14.00 10.19
C GLY A 957 -16.23 -14.36 9.55
N LEU A 958 -17.08 -15.05 10.31
CA LEU A 958 -18.36 -15.53 9.81
C LEU A 958 -19.53 -14.64 10.24
N PRO A 959 -20.62 -14.59 9.45
CA PRO A 959 -21.84 -13.92 9.87
C PRO A 959 -22.48 -14.61 11.08
N ASN A 960 -23.26 -13.84 11.84
CA ASN A 960 -24.16 -14.43 12.83
C ASN A 960 -25.07 -15.47 12.14
N CYS A 961 -25.25 -16.63 12.78
CA CYS A 961 -26.14 -17.72 12.34
C CYS A 961 -25.66 -18.63 11.19
N THR A 962 -24.37 -18.65 10.84
CA THR A 962 -23.84 -19.58 9.83
C THR A 962 -23.19 -20.81 10.45
N ASP A 963 -23.39 -21.97 9.83
CA ASP A 963 -22.69 -23.19 10.21
C ASP A 963 -21.19 -23.08 9.91
N LEU A 964 -20.38 -23.77 10.72
CA LEU A 964 -18.97 -23.99 10.38
C LEU A 964 -18.87 -24.92 9.16
N PRO A 965 -17.87 -24.72 8.29
CA PRO A 965 -17.69 -25.57 7.13
C PRO A 965 -17.31 -27.00 7.57
N GLU A 966 -17.85 -28.00 6.86
CA GLU A 966 -17.51 -29.40 7.09
C GLU A 966 -16.03 -29.64 6.77
N GLY A 967 -15.28 -30.20 7.71
CA GLY A 967 -13.83 -30.40 7.57
C GLY A 967 -12.98 -29.26 8.17
N ILE A 968 -13.54 -28.43 9.06
CA ILE A 968 -12.83 -27.33 9.74
C ILE A 968 -11.53 -27.79 10.41
N GLU A 969 -11.46 -29.04 10.88
CA GLU A 969 -10.26 -29.65 11.48
C GLU A 969 -9.04 -29.66 10.55
N ASN A 970 -9.26 -29.54 9.23
CA ASN A 970 -8.20 -29.53 8.21
C ASN A 970 -7.57 -28.14 8.01
N MET A 971 -8.18 -27.07 8.55
CA MET A 971 -7.74 -25.69 8.36
C MET A 971 -6.58 -25.31 9.30
N LYS A 972 -5.46 -26.04 9.22
CA LYS A 972 -4.32 -25.93 10.15
C LYS A 972 -3.62 -24.56 10.16
N SER A 973 -3.83 -23.75 9.12
CA SER A 973 -3.27 -22.39 9.01
C SER A 973 -4.09 -21.34 9.77
N LEU A 974 -5.29 -21.68 10.27
CA LEU A 974 -6.20 -20.74 10.90
C LEU A 974 -5.68 -20.24 12.25
N ARG A 975 -5.58 -18.91 12.40
CA ARG A 975 -5.16 -18.22 13.63
C ARG A 975 -6.31 -17.49 14.30
N THR A 976 -7.28 -17.01 13.53
CA THR A 976 -8.45 -16.26 14.04
C THR A 976 -9.75 -16.87 13.51
N LEU A 977 -10.63 -17.24 14.43
CA LEU A 977 -11.99 -17.69 14.11
C LEU A 977 -13.00 -16.86 14.91
N ARG A 978 -13.93 -16.19 14.21
CA ARG A 978 -14.84 -15.24 14.84
C ARG A 978 -16.29 -15.37 14.42
N GLU A 979 -17.15 -15.06 15.39
CA GLU A 979 -18.55 -14.67 15.23
C GLU A 979 -19.44 -15.76 14.65
N PHE A 980 -19.27 -17.00 15.14
CA PHE A 980 -20.17 -18.12 14.86
C PHE A 980 -21.09 -18.42 16.06
N ASP A 981 -22.24 -19.03 15.78
CA ASP A 981 -23.28 -19.32 16.76
C ASP A 981 -23.24 -20.81 17.17
N LEU A 982 -22.93 -21.09 18.44
CA LEU A 982 -22.83 -22.46 18.97
C LEU A 982 -24.14 -23.25 18.87
N GLU A 983 -25.28 -22.57 18.81
CA GLU A 983 -26.58 -23.23 18.81
C GLU A 983 -26.87 -23.95 17.50
N LYS A 984 -26.45 -23.37 16.38
CA LYS A 984 -26.72 -23.91 15.04
C LYS A 984 -25.73 -24.98 14.62
N ILE A 985 -24.54 -24.95 15.22
CA ILE A 985 -23.44 -25.86 14.88
C ILE A 985 -23.63 -27.24 15.50
N SER A 986 -23.27 -28.28 14.76
CA SER A 986 -23.28 -29.67 15.25
C SER A 986 -22.23 -29.89 16.35
N LEU A 987 -22.48 -30.84 17.27
CA LEU A 987 -21.50 -31.22 18.31
C LEU A 987 -20.14 -31.62 17.72
N LYS A 988 -20.17 -32.31 16.57
CA LYS A 988 -18.96 -32.75 15.85
C LYS A 988 -18.07 -31.55 15.51
N TYR A 989 -18.63 -30.52 14.86
CA TYR A 989 -17.84 -29.36 14.42
C TYR A 989 -17.29 -28.52 15.59
N ILE A 990 -17.97 -28.53 16.75
CA ILE A 990 -17.42 -27.89 17.96
C ILE A 990 -16.16 -28.64 18.40
N MET A 991 -16.17 -29.98 18.41
CA MET A 991 -15.00 -30.79 18.75
C MET A 991 -13.88 -30.67 17.72
N ASP A 992 -14.20 -30.49 16.45
CA ASP A 992 -13.23 -30.34 15.37
C ASP A 992 -12.36 -29.06 15.53
N ILE A 993 -12.87 -28.03 16.23
CA ILE A 993 -12.09 -26.83 16.62
C ILE A 993 -10.88 -27.23 17.49
N SER A 994 -10.98 -28.31 18.26
CA SER A 994 -9.90 -28.79 19.13
C SER A 994 -8.61 -29.17 18.37
N GLU A 995 -8.72 -29.37 17.06
CA GLU A 995 -7.62 -29.73 16.17
C GLU A 995 -6.92 -28.50 15.53
N LEU A 996 -7.41 -27.29 15.78
CA LEU A 996 -6.87 -26.02 15.30
C LEU A 996 -5.79 -25.45 16.25
N THR A 997 -4.69 -26.17 16.41
CA THR A 997 -3.65 -25.85 17.43
C THR A 997 -2.91 -24.52 17.23
N ASN A 998 -2.99 -23.93 16.03
CA ASN A 998 -2.43 -22.60 15.72
C ASN A 998 -3.38 -21.44 16.02
N LEU A 999 -4.59 -21.72 16.52
CA LEU A 999 -5.59 -20.70 16.81
C LEU A 999 -5.16 -19.82 18.00
N ARG A 1000 -5.10 -18.52 17.77
CA ARG A 1000 -4.74 -17.48 18.74
C ARG A 1000 -5.96 -16.71 19.23
N GLU A 1001 -6.97 -16.55 18.39
CA GLU A 1001 -8.23 -15.92 18.78
C GLU A 1001 -9.45 -16.75 18.42
N LEU A 1002 -10.30 -16.94 19.41
CA LEU A 1002 -11.59 -17.58 19.29
C LEU A 1002 -12.69 -16.65 19.84
N SER A 1003 -13.63 -16.25 18.99
CA SER A 1003 -14.79 -15.46 19.38
C SER A 1003 -16.08 -16.17 19.04
N VAL A 1004 -16.90 -16.42 20.05
CA VAL A 1004 -18.09 -17.27 19.96
C VAL A 1004 -19.32 -16.54 20.48
N LYS A 1005 -20.46 -16.71 19.80
CA LYS A 1005 -21.76 -16.21 20.24
C LYS A 1005 -22.69 -17.35 20.69
N LYS A 1006 -23.52 -17.05 21.69
CA LYS A 1006 -24.56 -17.90 22.26
C LYS A 1006 -25.87 -17.11 22.31
N GLU A 1007 -26.79 -17.34 21.38
CA GLU A 1007 -28.07 -16.63 21.38
C GLU A 1007 -29.05 -17.15 22.47
N PHE A 1008 -29.15 -18.47 22.67
CA PHE A 1008 -30.06 -19.08 23.65
C PHE A 1008 -29.35 -20.08 24.59
N SER A 1009 -30.11 -20.82 25.42
CA SER A 1009 -29.55 -21.80 26.37
C SER A 1009 -28.83 -22.94 25.63
N LEU A 1010 -27.54 -23.14 25.94
CA LEU A 1010 -26.73 -24.19 25.33
C LEU A 1010 -26.97 -25.50 26.08
N GLY A 1011 -27.25 -26.59 25.37
CA GLY A 1011 -27.31 -27.91 25.98
C GLY A 1011 -25.96 -28.32 26.58
N THR A 1012 -25.96 -29.04 27.71
CA THR A 1012 -24.75 -29.45 28.46
C THR A 1012 -23.70 -30.12 27.57
N GLN A 1013 -24.12 -30.99 26.64
CA GLN A 1013 -23.21 -31.66 25.70
C GLN A 1013 -22.41 -30.70 24.81
N LYS A 1014 -22.99 -29.57 24.40
CA LYS A 1014 -22.28 -28.55 23.59
C LYS A 1014 -21.30 -27.74 24.43
N VAL A 1015 -21.64 -27.50 25.70
CA VAL A 1015 -20.74 -26.87 26.67
C VAL A 1015 -19.53 -27.77 26.93
N ASP A 1016 -19.76 -29.07 27.10
CA ASP A 1016 -18.71 -30.07 27.30
C ASP A 1016 -17.78 -30.15 26.07
N ALA A 1017 -18.35 -30.19 24.86
CA ALA A 1017 -17.58 -30.16 23.62
C ALA A 1017 -16.74 -28.88 23.48
N LEU A 1018 -17.30 -27.72 23.86
CA LEU A 1018 -16.58 -26.45 23.84
C LEU A 1018 -15.45 -26.43 24.88
N ALA A 1019 -15.72 -26.88 26.10
CA ALA A 1019 -14.72 -26.98 27.16
C ALA A 1019 -13.56 -27.90 26.74
N PHE A 1020 -13.88 -29.07 26.19
CA PHE A 1020 -12.89 -30.00 25.64
C PHE A 1020 -12.02 -29.34 24.56
N SER A 1021 -12.65 -28.61 23.63
CA SER A 1021 -11.95 -27.99 22.51
C SER A 1021 -11.04 -26.88 22.96
N ILE A 1022 -11.54 -25.97 23.79
CA ILE A 1022 -10.76 -24.90 24.39
C ILE A 1022 -9.58 -25.45 25.20
N GLY A 1023 -9.77 -26.55 25.95
CA GLY A 1023 -8.72 -27.19 26.74
C GLY A 1023 -7.53 -27.73 25.94
N LYS A 1024 -7.68 -27.98 24.63
CA LYS A 1024 -6.58 -28.36 23.74
C LYS A 1024 -5.84 -27.16 23.11
N LEU A 1025 -6.44 -25.98 23.06
CA LEU A 1025 -5.92 -24.79 22.38
C LEU A 1025 -4.89 -24.03 23.23
N ARG A 1026 -3.66 -24.56 23.32
CA ARG A 1026 -2.61 -24.01 24.22
C ARG A 1026 -2.06 -22.64 23.80
N ASN A 1027 -2.13 -22.30 22.52
CA ASN A 1027 -1.61 -21.05 21.95
C ASN A 1027 -2.66 -19.93 21.91
N LEU A 1028 -3.81 -20.11 22.57
CA LEU A 1028 -4.89 -19.14 22.55
C LEU A 1028 -4.52 -17.91 23.39
N GLU A 1029 -4.53 -16.75 22.75
CA GLU A 1029 -4.22 -15.43 23.34
C GLU A 1029 -5.50 -14.68 23.70
N CYS A 1030 -6.58 -14.88 22.94
CA CYS A 1030 -7.85 -14.20 23.13
C CYS A 1030 -9.04 -15.17 23.02
N LEU A 1031 -9.84 -15.21 24.08
CA LEU A 1031 -11.11 -15.94 24.11
C LEU A 1031 -12.25 -14.98 24.43
N ARG A 1032 -13.24 -14.91 23.54
CA ARG A 1032 -14.46 -14.14 23.74
C ARG A 1032 -15.69 -15.02 23.61
N ILE A 1033 -16.55 -14.98 24.62
CA ILE A 1033 -17.84 -15.66 24.58
C ILE A 1033 -18.92 -14.63 24.91
N PHE A 1034 -19.79 -14.38 23.94
CA PHE A 1034 -20.91 -13.43 24.04
C PHE A 1034 -22.24 -14.17 24.03
N GLY A 1035 -23.27 -13.68 24.72
CA GLY A 1035 -24.60 -14.28 24.66
C GLY A 1035 -25.69 -13.60 25.49
N CYS A 1036 -26.88 -14.21 25.51
CA CYS A 1036 -28.03 -13.71 26.26
C CYS A 1036 -28.02 -14.18 27.73
N HIS A 1037 -28.41 -13.30 28.64
CA HIS A 1037 -28.52 -13.55 30.07
C HIS A 1037 -29.59 -14.60 30.39
N LEU A 1038 -29.20 -15.85 30.61
CA LEU A 1038 -30.08 -16.88 31.17
C LEU A 1038 -29.28 -17.74 32.15
N GLU A 1039 -29.77 -17.78 33.38
CA GLU A 1039 -29.27 -18.57 34.51
C GLU A 1039 -29.31 -20.05 34.13
N SER A 1040 -28.14 -20.65 33.87
CA SER A 1040 -28.00 -22.10 33.80
C SER A 1040 -26.57 -22.49 34.16
N GLU A 1041 -26.44 -23.08 35.35
CA GLU A 1041 -25.26 -23.69 35.96
C GLU A 1041 -24.38 -24.45 34.96
N ASN A 1042 -23.06 -24.22 34.95
CA ASN A 1042 -22.12 -25.12 34.25
C ASN A 1042 -20.76 -25.20 34.96
N LEU A 1043 -20.49 -26.35 35.57
CA LEU A 1043 -19.32 -26.67 36.42
C LEU A 1043 -18.03 -27.02 35.65
N GLN A 1044 -18.11 -27.32 34.35
CA GLN A 1044 -17.03 -28.00 33.62
C GLN A 1044 -15.96 -27.06 33.04
N LEU A 1045 -16.32 -25.88 32.53
CA LEU A 1045 -15.33 -24.89 32.05
C LEU A 1045 -14.44 -24.37 33.19
N GLY A 1046 -14.97 -24.36 34.43
CA GLY A 1046 -14.21 -24.06 35.64
C GLY A 1046 -13.26 -25.19 36.08
N SER A 1047 -13.40 -26.40 35.52
CA SER A 1047 -12.67 -27.61 35.87
C SER A 1047 -11.57 -27.99 34.86
N LEU A 1048 -11.23 -27.09 33.93
CA LEU A 1048 -10.16 -27.30 32.95
C LEU A 1048 -8.81 -27.50 33.64
N SER A 1049 -8.06 -28.51 33.18
CA SER A 1049 -6.79 -28.96 33.79
C SER A 1049 -5.54 -28.24 33.27
N ASN A 1050 -5.67 -27.36 32.27
CA ASN A 1050 -4.55 -26.61 31.68
C ASN A 1050 -5.01 -25.21 31.27
N PRO A 1051 -4.53 -24.14 31.93
CA PRO A 1051 -4.81 -22.78 31.50
C PRO A 1051 -3.75 -22.38 30.49
N PHE A 1052 -4.22 -21.93 29.34
CA PHE A 1052 -3.53 -21.11 28.35
C PHE A 1052 -2.22 -20.45 28.82
N GLN A 1053 -1.11 -20.79 28.19
CA GLN A 1053 0.21 -20.23 28.54
C GLN A 1053 0.38 -18.78 28.06
N HIS A 1054 -0.38 -18.38 27.05
CA HIS A 1054 -0.24 -17.11 26.35
C HIS A 1054 -1.51 -16.25 26.38
N MET A 1055 -2.47 -16.54 27.27
CA MET A 1055 -3.74 -15.81 27.32
C MET A 1055 -3.53 -14.37 27.78
N GLU A 1056 -3.89 -13.43 26.91
CA GLU A 1056 -3.85 -11.99 27.18
C GLU A 1056 -5.25 -11.44 27.47
N ARG A 1057 -6.30 -11.98 26.83
CA ARG A 1057 -7.67 -11.47 26.95
C ARG A 1057 -8.71 -12.57 27.12
N LEU A 1058 -9.41 -12.54 28.24
CA LEU A 1058 -10.52 -13.43 28.55
C LEU A 1058 -11.80 -12.62 28.75
N CYS A 1059 -12.72 -12.67 27.77
CA CYS A 1059 -13.97 -11.91 27.80
C CYS A 1059 -15.17 -12.86 27.90
N MET A 1060 -15.70 -13.05 29.10
CA MET A 1060 -16.80 -13.96 29.41
C MET A 1060 -17.93 -13.28 30.18
N ARG A 1061 -18.23 -12.01 29.83
CA ARG A 1061 -19.22 -11.18 30.53
C ARG A 1061 -20.62 -11.80 30.59
N THR A 1062 -20.98 -12.65 29.64
CA THR A 1062 -22.31 -13.26 29.55
C THR A 1062 -22.32 -14.70 30.06
N TRP A 1063 -21.21 -15.18 30.61
CA TRP A 1063 -21.04 -16.53 31.14
C TRP A 1063 -20.85 -16.50 32.66
N TRP A 1064 -21.68 -17.23 33.39
CA TRP A 1064 -21.64 -17.29 34.84
C TRP A 1064 -20.93 -18.55 35.31
N PHE A 1065 -19.84 -18.39 36.05
CA PHE A 1065 -19.20 -19.48 36.78
C PHE A 1065 -19.79 -19.61 38.17
N CYS A 1066 -19.81 -20.80 38.76
CA CYS A 1066 -20.26 -20.94 40.16
C CYS A 1066 -19.35 -20.16 41.12
N ARG A 1067 -18.03 -20.20 40.88
CA ARG A 1067 -16.97 -19.49 41.61
C ARG A 1067 -15.82 -19.14 40.66
N VAL A 1068 -14.85 -18.36 41.12
CA VAL A 1068 -13.63 -18.06 40.36
C VAL A 1068 -12.89 -19.38 40.02
N PRO A 1069 -12.68 -19.72 38.74
CA PRO A 1069 -11.99 -20.95 38.36
C PRO A 1069 -10.55 -21.02 38.88
N LYS A 1070 -10.17 -22.19 39.41
CA LYS A 1070 -8.82 -22.40 39.99
C LYS A 1070 -7.68 -22.25 38.99
N TRP A 1071 -7.92 -22.56 37.72
CA TRP A 1071 -6.91 -22.44 36.67
C TRP A 1071 -6.54 -20.98 36.35
N MET A 1072 -7.25 -19.98 36.90
CA MET A 1072 -6.90 -18.57 36.71
C MET A 1072 -5.61 -18.16 37.43
N ASP A 1073 -5.21 -18.90 38.47
CA ASP A 1073 -4.00 -18.67 39.27
C ASP A 1073 -2.70 -18.67 38.42
N GLY A 1074 -2.69 -19.39 37.29
CA GLY A 1074 -1.52 -19.51 36.40
C GLY A 1074 -1.46 -18.51 35.23
N LEU A 1075 -2.38 -17.55 35.12
CA LEU A 1075 -2.51 -16.69 33.94
C LEU A 1075 -1.64 -15.42 34.00
N HIS A 1076 -0.32 -15.60 34.04
CA HIS A 1076 0.62 -14.49 34.25
C HIS A 1076 0.61 -13.42 33.13
N CYS A 1077 0.19 -13.78 31.92
CA CYS A 1077 0.11 -12.88 30.76
C CYS A 1077 -1.25 -12.17 30.64
N LEU A 1078 -2.22 -12.45 31.50
CA LEU A 1078 -3.59 -11.94 31.36
C LEU A 1078 -3.65 -10.44 31.64
N ARG A 1079 -4.10 -9.68 30.64
CA ARG A 1079 -4.22 -8.23 30.68
C ARG A 1079 -5.65 -7.76 30.80
N VAL A 1080 -6.58 -8.47 30.15
CA VAL A 1080 -7.99 -8.14 30.14
C VAL A 1080 -8.83 -9.30 30.62
N LEU A 1081 -9.59 -9.06 31.70
CA LEU A 1081 -10.51 -10.04 32.27
C LEU A 1081 -11.92 -9.48 32.39
N GLU A 1082 -12.88 -10.13 31.74
CA GLU A 1082 -14.31 -9.98 32.02
C GLU A 1082 -14.88 -11.29 32.55
N LEU A 1083 -15.27 -11.32 33.82
CA LEU A 1083 -15.72 -12.52 34.53
C LEU A 1083 -17.02 -12.26 35.27
N GLN A 1084 -17.95 -13.21 35.22
CA GLN A 1084 -19.12 -13.24 36.09
C GLN A 1084 -19.12 -14.53 36.91
N VAL A 1085 -19.35 -14.42 38.22
CA VAL A 1085 -19.45 -15.54 39.15
C VAL A 1085 -20.76 -15.48 39.93
N GLU A 1086 -21.35 -16.63 40.27
CA GLU A 1086 -22.54 -16.71 41.11
C GLU A 1086 -22.21 -16.43 42.57
N GLU A 1087 -21.08 -16.97 43.06
CA GLU A 1087 -20.58 -16.76 44.42
C GLU A 1087 -19.09 -16.43 44.36
N THR A 1088 -18.63 -15.58 45.29
CA THR A 1088 -17.21 -15.28 45.45
C THR A 1088 -16.80 -15.21 46.92
N SER A 1089 -15.54 -15.51 47.22
CA SER A 1089 -14.91 -15.24 48.52
C SER A 1089 -13.87 -14.11 48.41
N THR A 1090 -13.45 -13.56 49.56
CA THR A 1090 -12.38 -12.55 49.61
C THR A 1090 -11.05 -13.10 49.08
N GLU A 1091 -10.73 -14.37 49.39
CA GLU A 1091 -9.53 -15.06 48.92
C GLU A 1091 -9.49 -15.17 47.38
N GLU A 1092 -10.64 -15.40 46.74
CA GLU A 1092 -10.74 -15.52 45.28
C GLU A 1092 -10.53 -14.17 44.57
N ILE A 1093 -10.97 -13.07 45.17
CA ILE A 1093 -10.68 -11.72 44.66
C ILE A 1093 -9.21 -11.36 44.87
N HIS A 1094 -8.60 -11.77 45.98
CA HIS A 1094 -7.16 -11.63 46.20
C HIS A 1094 -6.35 -12.39 45.17
N LEU A 1095 -6.76 -13.62 44.82
CA LEU A 1095 -6.14 -14.42 43.74
C LEU A 1095 -6.15 -13.66 42.40
N LEU A 1096 -7.26 -13.02 42.04
CA LEU A 1096 -7.31 -12.17 40.84
C LEU A 1096 -6.39 -10.94 40.96
N GLY A 1097 -6.18 -10.44 42.18
CA GLY A 1097 -5.27 -9.34 42.48
C GLY A 1097 -3.80 -9.70 42.39
N GLU A 1098 -3.43 -10.97 42.55
CA GLU A 1098 -2.05 -11.44 42.42
C GLU A 1098 -1.60 -11.57 40.95
N LEU A 1099 -2.52 -11.43 39.98
CA LEU A 1099 -2.20 -11.49 38.56
C LEU A 1099 -1.30 -10.31 38.13
N PRO A 1100 -0.05 -10.57 37.71
CA PRO A 1100 0.97 -9.53 37.61
C PRO A 1100 0.77 -8.56 36.42
N SER A 1101 0.06 -9.01 35.38
CA SER A 1101 -0.15 -8.26 34.14
C SER A 1101 -1.57 -7.73 33.99
N LEU A 1102 -2.43 -7.90 35.00
CA LEU A 1102 -3.86 -7.60 34.87
C LEU A 1102 -4.11 -6.10 34.91
N VAL A 1103 -4.60 -5.56 33.79
CA VAL A 1103 -4.80 -4.13 33.62
C VAL A 1103 -6.28 -3.73 33.56
N TYR A 1104 -7.13 -4.54 32.90
CA TYR A 1104 -8.60 -4.45 32.89
C TYR A 1104 -9.20 -5.55 33.75
N LEU A 1105 -10.07 -5.16 34.68
CA LEU A 1105 -10.95 -6.11 35.35
C LEU A 1105 -12.39 -5.63 35.32
N ASN A 1106 -13.26 -6.43 34.70
CA ASN A 1106 -14.71 -6.37 34.87
C ASN A 1106 -15.16 -7.63 35.59
N PHE A 1107 -15.51 -7.46 36.86
CA PHE A 1107 -15.88 -8.54 37.74
C PHE A 1107 -17.33 -8.37 38.22
N GLY A 1108 -18.17 -9.36 37.94
CA GLY A 1108 -19.52 -9.43 38.50
C GLY A 1108 -19.68 -10.62 39.42
N ALA A 1109 -20.30 -10.42 40.58
CA ALA A 1109 -20.57 -11.46 41.56
C ALA A 1109 -22.04 -11.47 41.97
N GLY A 1110 -22.73 -12.60 41.81
CA GLY A 1110 -24.12 -12.77 42.23
C GLY A 1110 -24.30 -12.63 43.74
N LYS A 1111 -23.53 -13.39 44.51
CA LYS A 1111 -23.47 -13.37 45.98
C LYS A 1111 -22.06 -13.00 46.43
N ILE A 1112 -21.99 -11.99 47.27
CA ILE A 1112 -20.76 -11.56 47.97
C ILE A 1112 -20.85 -11.92 49.47
N PRO A 1113 -19.72 -12.18 50.13
CA PRO A 1113 -19.64 -12.39 51.58
C PRO A 1113 -20.16 -11.18 52.36
N ALA A 1114 -20.59 -11.41 53.61
CA ALA A 1114 -20.96 -10.32 54.52
C ALA A 1114 -19.72 -9.56 55.04
N GLU A 1115 -18.57 -10.23 55.08
CA GLU A 1115 -17.28 -9.64 55.44
C GLU A 1115 -16.74 -8.79 54.30
N ARG A 1116 -16.13 -7.65 54.66
CA ARG A 1116 -15.53 -6.73 53.70
C ARG A 1116 -14.27 -7.34 53.09
N ALA A 1117 -14.15 -7.31 51.77
CA ALA A 1117 -12.91 -7.58 51.07
C ALA A 1117 -12.00 -6.36 51.18
N ILE A 1118 -11.00 -6.46 52.06
CA ILE A 1118 -9.94 -5.45 52.20
C ILE A 1118 -8.87 -5.76 51.15
N LEU A 1119 -8.65 -4.81 50.25
CA LEU A 1119 -7.66 -4.87 49.19
C LEU A 1119 -6.44 -4.08 49.65
N GLY A 1120 -5.31 -4.77 49.84
CA GLY A 1120 -4.10 -4.22 50.44
C GLY A 1120 -2.92 -4.07 49.48
N THR A 1121 -1.75 -3.74 50.05
CA THR A 1121 -0.50 -3.60 49.32
C THR A 1121 -0.14 -4.90 48.58
N GLY A 1122 0.23 -4.80 47.30
CA GLY A 1122 0.67 -5.95 46.50
C GLY A 1122 -0.40 -6.54 45.58
N LEU A 1123 -1.67 -6.18 45.77
CA LEU A 1123 -2.77 -6.63 44.91
C LEU A 1123 -3.05 -5.60 43.80
N PHE A 1124 -3.34 -6.11 42.60
CA PHE A 1124 -3.73 -5.34 41.42
C PHE A 1124 -2.69 -4.26 41.05
N LEU A 1125 -1.41 -4.63 41.04
CA LEU A 1125 -0.27 -3.71 40.91
C LEU A 1125 -0.32 -2.83 39.66
N VAL A 1126 -0.75 -3.38 38.52
CA VAL A 1126 -0.80 -2.66 37.24
C VAL A 1126 -2.22 -2.28 36.82
N LEU A 1127 -3.25 -2.58 37.62
CA LEU A 1127 -4.65 -2.38 37.25
C LEU A 1127 -4.99 -0.90 37.07
N GLU A 1128 -5.49 -0.51 35.88
CA GLU A 1128 -5.91 0.88 35.62
C GLU A 1128 -7.43 1.06 35.58
N TYR A 1129 -8.18 -0.01 35.32
CA TYR A 1129 -9.65 0.01 35.26
C TYR A 1129 -10.22 -1.14 36.06
N PHE A 1130 -11.11 -0.81 37.00
CA PHE A 1130 -11.82 -1.79 37.79
C PHE A 1130 -13.31 -1.54 37.69
N TYR A 1131 -14.05 -2.46 37.07
CA TYR A 1131 -15.50 -2.52 37.12
C TYR A 1131 -15.93 -3.64 38.05
N CYS A 1132 -16.75 -3.30 39.05
CA CYS A 1132 -17.32 -4.28 39.96
C CYS A 1132 -18.84 -4.18 40.03
N SER A 1133 -19.53 -5.31 39.92
CA SER A 1133 -20.99 -5.37 40.03
C SER A 1133 -21.48 -6.53 40.88
N SER A 1134 -22.57 -6.34 41.61
CA SER A 1134 -23.22 -7.40 42.38
C SER A 1134 -24.73 -7.19 42.51
N ARG A 1135 -25.46 -8.27 42.85
CA ARG A 1135 -26.88 -8.20 43.28
C ARG A 1135 -27.02 -7.70 44.74
N LYS A 1136 -25.92 -7.47 45.44
CA LYS A 1136 -25.86 -6.85 46.78
C LYS A 1136 -25.06 -5.55 46.74
N ASP A 1137 -25.04 -4.84 47.87
CA ASP A 1137 -24.30 -3.58 47.98
C ASP A 1137 -22.78 -3.80 47.89
N ILE A 1138 -22.22 -3.53 46.70
CA ILE A 1138 -20.78 -3.67 46.46
C ILE A 1138 -19.95 -2.61 47.21
N THR A 1139 -20.57 -1.48 47.57
CA THR A 1139 -19.87 -0.39 48.25
C THR A 1139 -19.56 -0.71 49.71
N ALA A 1140 -20.42 -1.49 50.37
CA ALA A 1140 -20.16 -2.00 51.71
C ALA A 1140 -19.10 -3.10 51.73
N TYR A 1141 -19.02 -3.87 50.64
CA TYR A 1141 -18.15 -5.03 50.49
C TYR A 1141 -16.70 -4.70 50.16
N LEU A 1142 -16.43 -3.64 49.39
CA LEU A 1142 -15.06 -3.25 49.02
C LEU A 1142 -14.43 -2.32 50.06
N GLY A 1143 -13.19 -2.61 50.44
CA GLY A 1143 -12.31 -1.73 51.21
C GLY A 1143 -10.93 -1.65 50.58
N PHE A 1144 -10.29 -0.48 50.65
CA PHE A 1144 -8.97 -0.23 50.08
C PHE A 1144 -8.01 0.21 51.20
N GLU A 1145 -6.87 -0.44 51.35
CA GLU A 1145 -5.80 0.02 52.25
C GLU A 1145 -4.76 0.84 51.49
N ALA A 1146 -3.84 1.47 52.23
CA ALA A 1146 -2.69 2.15 51.64
C ALA A 1146 -1.89 1.20 50.74
N GLY A 1147 -1.58 1.65 49.52
CA GLY A 1147 -0.83 0.87 48.53
C GLY A 1147 -1.68 -0.11 47.70
N ALA A 1148 -3.00 -0.15 47.88
CA ALA A 1148 -3.90 -0.92 47.03
C ALA A 1148 -4.06 -0.28 45.64
N MET A 1149 -4.07 -1.10 44.58
CA MET A 1149 -4.32 -0.68 43.19
C MET A 1149 -3.59 0.62 42.79
N PRO A 1150 -2.25 0.65 42.86
CA PRO A 1150 -1.49 1.89 42.81
C PRO A 1150 -1.60 2.62 41.47
N ASN A 1151 -2.00 1.97 40.38
CA ASN A 1151 -2.14 2.55 39.05
C ASN A 1151 -3.61 2.79 38.61
N LEU A 1152 -4.59 2.63 39.50
CA LEU A 1152 -6.01 2.71 39.14
C LEU A 1152 -6.41 4.12 38.70
N ARG A 1153 -6.94 4.24 37.49
CA ARG A 1153 -7.41 5.50 36.90
C ARG A 1153 -8.92 5.63 36.90
N ILE A 1154 -9.63 4.53 36.61
CA ILE A 1154 -11.08 4.50 36.49
C ILE A 1154 -11.65 3.41 37.40
N LEU A 1155 -12.49 3.82 38.36
CA LEU A 1155 -13.27 2.92 39.20
C LEU A 1155 -14.72 2.95 38.75
N CYS A 1156 -15.27 1.82 38.34
CA CYS A 1156 -16.66 1.69 37.96
C CYS A 1156 -17.41 0.75 38.91
N LEU A 1157 -18.50 1.22 39.49
CA LEU A 1157 -19.29 0.47 40.48
C LEU A 1157 -20.74 0.40 40.04
N SER A 1158 -21.31 -0.81 40.02
CA SER A 1158 -22.75 -0.98 39.95
C SER A 1158 -23.35 -0.72 41.33
N VAL A 1159 -24.16 0.33 41.42
CA VAL A 1159 -24.77 0.83 42.66
C VAL A 1159 -26.29 0.66 42.65
N VAL A 1160 -26.80 -0.30 41.87
CA VAL A 1160 -28.23 -0.63 41.79
C VAL A 1160 -28.83 -0.99 43.16
N HIS A 1161 -28.03 -1.58 44.05
CA HIS A 1161 -28.43 -2.02 45.40
C HIS A 1161 -27.70 -1.26 46.52
N TRP A 1162 -27.38 0.02 46.28
CA TRP A 1162 -26.63 0.83 47.23
C TRP A 1162 -27.34 1.00 48.58
N GLY A 1163 -26.62 0.71 49.67
CA GLY A 1163 -27.11 0.76 51.05
C GLY A 1163 -26.76 2.04 51.80
N GLY A 1164 -26.26 3.08 51.11
CA GLY A 1164 -25.98 4.40 51.68
C GLY A 1164 -24.54 4.65 52.11
N THR A 1165 -23.61 3.74 51.82
CA THR A 1165 -22.19 3.86 52.23
C THR A 1165 -21.26 3.98 51.03
N ILE A 1166 -20.09 4.60 51.20
CA ILE A 1166 -19.01 4.57 50.20
C ILE A 1166 -17.98 3.51 50.59
N PRO A 1167 -17.24 2.93 49.62
CA PRO A 1167 -16.15 2.02 49.93
C PRO A 1167 -15.15 2.68 50.89
N VAL A 1168 -14.73 1.94 51.92
CA VAL A 1168 -13.80 2.48 52.93
C VAL A 1168 -12.38 2.53 52.35
N GLY A 1169 -11.66 3.61 52.63
CA GLY A 1169 -10.28 3.81 52.20
C GLY A 1169 -10.12 4.22 50.73
N MET A 1170 -11.18 4.72 50.09
CA MET A 1170 -11.08 5.28 48.74
C MET A 1170 -10.01 6.36 48.61
N GLU A 1171 -9.74 7.13 49.67
CA GLU A 1171 -8.68 8.13 49.75
C GLU A 1171 -7.26 7.58 49.50
N HIS A 1172 -7.06 6.27 49.60
CA HIS A 1172 -5.79 5.60 49.33
C HIS A 1172 -5.54 5.32 47.84
N LEU A 1173 -6.51 5.55 46.96
CA LEU A 1173 -6.39 5.34 45.51
C LEU A 1173 -5.77 6.58 44.83
N LEU A 1174 -4.47 6.78 45.07
CA LEU A 1174 -3.74 8.00 44.76
C LEU A 1174 -3.57 8.35 43.28
N HIS A 1175 -4.02 7.53 42.32
CA HIS A 1175 -3.99 7.84 40.87
C HIS A 1175 -5.39 7.88 40.24
N LEU A 1176 -6.45 7.77 41.05
CA LEU A 1176 -7.83 7.74 40.57
C LEU A 1176 -8.23 9.07 39.93
N GLN A 1177 -8.74 9.00 38.69
CA GLN A 1177 -9.14 10.16 37.87
C GLN A 1177 -10.65 10.23 37.67
N GLU A 1178 -11.33 9.08 37.54
CA GLU A 1178 -12.76 9.00 37.28
C GLU A 1178 -13.44 7.90 38.09
N ILE A 1179 -14.59 8.23 38.67
CA ILE A 1179 -15.52 7.28 39.30
C ILE A 1179 -16.78 7.22 38.44
N ARG A 1180 -17.08 6.04 37.91
CA ARG A 1180 -18.24 5.75 37.08
C ARG A 1180 -19.26 4.96 37.90
N LEU A 1181 -20.49 5.45 37.97
CA LEU A 1181 -21.55 4.80 38.73
C LEU A 1181 -22.62 4.26 37.78
N ASP A 1182 -22.79 2.94 37.76
CA ASP A 1182 -23.81 2.25 36.97
C ASP A 1182 -25.08 2.01 37.79
N GLY A 1183 -26.24 2.31 37.20
CA GLY A 1183 -27.54 2.21 37.90
C GLY A 1183 -27.78 3.24 39.02
N ALA A 1184 -27.02 4.34 39.06
CA ALA A 1184 -27.00 5.29 40.17
C ALA A 1184 -28.12 6.34 40.17
N PHE A 1185 -28.83 6.48 41.29
CA PHE A 1185 -29.78 7.56 41.57
C PHE A 1185 -29.07 8.88 41.97
N HIS A 1186 -29.82 9.95 42.24
CA HIS A 1186 -29.25 11.30 42.43
C HIS A 1186 -28.50 11.48 43.74
N ASP A 1187 -29.08 10.98 44.82
CA ASP A 1187 -28.49 10.81 46.14
C ASP A 1187 -27.14 10.07 46.09
N VAL A 1188 -27.04 8.92 45.41
CA VAL A 1188 -25.80 8.14 45.31
C VAL A 1188 -24.68 8.95 44.67
N VAL A 1189 -24.99 9.62 43.56
CA VAL A 1189 -24.02 10.46 42.85
C VAL A 1189 -23.58 11.65 43.70
N CYS A 1190 -24.47 12.21 44.53
CA CYS A 1190 -24.10 13.30 45.45
C CYS A 1190 -23.14 12.80 46.53
N ALA A 1191 -23.40 11.65 47.16
CA ALA A 1191 -22.52 11.07 48.17
C ALA A 1191 -21.11 10.79 47.61
N PHE A 1192 -21.01 10.23 46.40
CA PHE A 1192 -19.72 10.02 45.75
C PHE A 1192 -19.04 11.32 45.31
N LYS A 1193 -19.80 12.37 44.94
CA LYS A 1193 -19.23 13.70 44.67
C LYS A 1193 -18.66 14.34 45.93
N GLU A 1194 -19.34 14.24 47.06
CA GLU A 1194 -18.83 14.72 48.34
C GLU A 1194 -17.55 13.98 48.74
N ALA A 1195 -17.54 12.65 48.62
CA ALA A 1195 -16.34 11.83 48.83
C ALA A 1195 -15.19 12.21 47.88
N SER A 1196 -15.50 12.53 46.61
CA SER A 1196 -14.48 12.96 45.64
C SER A 1196 -13.84 14.29 46.01
N LEU A 1197 -14.55 15.21 46.68
CA LEU A 1197 -14.01 16.52 47.07
C LEU A 1197 -12.93 16.42 48.15
N VAL A 1198 -13.04 15.42 49.02
CA VAL A 1198 -12.07 15.15 50.10
C VAL A 1198 -10.94 14.21 49.67
N HIS A 1199 -11.06 13.59 48.49
CA HIS A 1199 -10.03 12.73 47.93
C HIS A 1199 -8.81 13.55 47.42
N PRO A 1200 -7.56 13.11 47.65
CA PRO A 1200 -6.35 13.85 47.26
C PRO A 1200 -6.32 14.33 45.80
N ASN A 1201 -6.77 13.49 44.86
CA ASN A 1201 -6.80 13.80 43.42
C ASN A 1201 -8.12 14.36 42.87
N ARG A 1202 -9.16 14.51 43.70
CA ARG A 1202 -10.48 15.00 43.27
C ARG A 1202 -11.03 14.35 41.97
N PRO A 1203 -11.24 13.02 41.95
CA PRO A 1203 -11.66 12.32 40.75
C PRO A 1203 -13.04 12.80 40.28
N SER A 1204 -13.24 12.82 38.96
CA SER A 1204 -14.53 13.19 38.36
C SER A 1204 -15.56 12.08 38.57
N VAL A 1205 -16.80 12.43 38.93
CA VAL A 1205 -17.89 11.46 39.14
C VAL A 1205 -18.89 11.53 37.99
N SER A 1206 -19.07 10.42 37.27
CA SER A 1206 -19.95 10.33 36.10
C SER A 1206 -20.95 9.16 36.22
N ARG A 1207 -22.09 9.27 35.54
CA ARG A 1207 -23.09 8.19 35.42
C ARG A 1207 -22.90 7.46 34.10
N THR A 1208 -22.85 6.14 34.14
CA THR A 1208 -22.89 5.32 32.93
C THR A 1208 -24.34 5.00 32.56
N GLY A 1209 -24.75 5.31 31.33
CA GLY A 1209 -26.10 5.05 30.84
C GLY A 1209 -26.26 3.59 30.40
N LEU A 1210 -27.19 2.86 31.03
CA LEU A 1210 -27.68 1.56 30.55
C LEU A 1210 -28.57 1.74 29.31
N LYS A 1211 -28.31 0.94 28.27
CA LYS A 1211 -29.34 0.54 27.30
C LYS A 1211 -30.43 -0.23 28.07
N PRO A 1212 -31.72 0.10 27.95
CA PRO A 1212 -32.78 -0.74 28.50
C PRO A 1212 -32.94 -1.98 27.62
N GLY A 1213 -32.42 -3.12 28.08
CA GLY A 1213 -32.83 -4.45 27.60
C GLY A 1213 -34.04 -4.92 28.41
N ASN A 1214 -35.14 -5.19 27.71
CA ASN A 1214 -36.35 -5.91 28.11
C ASN A 1214 -36.49 -6.32 29.59
N ASN A 1215 -37.18 -5.50 30.38
CA ASN A 1215 -37.99 -5.98 31.50
C ASN A 1215 -39.47 -5.74 31.16
N GLY A 1216 -40.05 -6.72 30.46
CA GLY A 1216 -41.50 -6.84 30.36
C GLY A 1216 -42.06 -7.31 31.70
N LYS A 1217 -42.94 -6.49 32.28
CA LYS A 1217 -43.97 -6.85 33.27
C LYS A 1217 -43.50 -7.55 34.57
N MET A 1218 -43.40 -6.78 35.64
CA MET A 1218 -44.04 -7.12 36.91
C MET A 1218 -44.62 -5.84 37.52
N VAL A 1219 -45.89 -5.58 37.19
CA VAL A 1219 -46.76 -4.69 37.95
C VAL A 1219 -47.41 -5.53 39.04
N ALA A 1220 -47.34 -5.04 40.28
CA ALA A 1220 -48.20 -5.30 41.45
C ALA A 1220 -48.64 -6.76 41.67
N THR A 1221 -48.28 -7.37 42.80
CA THR A 1221 -49.14 -7.26 43.98
C THR A 1221 -48.35 -7.32 45.29
N ALA A 1222 -48.59 -6.35 46.16
CA ALA A 1222 -48.51 -6.53 47.60
C ALA A 1222 -49.87 -7.02 48.09
N SER A 1223 -49.90 -8.11 48.87
CA SER A 1223 -50.84 -8.46 49.95
C SER A 1223 -51.11 -9.97 50.03
N SER A 1224 -50.35 -10.65 50.89
CA SER A 1224 -50.73 -11.76 51.80
C SER A 1224 -49.51 -12.62 52.11
#